data_AF-A0A413W145-F1
#
_entry.id   AF-A0A413W145-F1
#
_cell.length_a   1.000
_cell.length_b   1.000
_cell.length_c   1.000
_cell.angle_alpha   90.00
_cell.angle_beta   90.00
_cell.angle_gamma   90.00
#
_symmetry.space_group_name_H-M   'P 1'
#
loop_
_entity.id
_entity.type
_entity.pdbx_description
1 polymer ?
#
loop_
_entity_poly.entity_id
_entity_poly.type
_entity_poly.pdbx_seq_one_letter_code
_entity_poly.pdbx_strand_id
1 'polypeptide(L)'
;MVKTEAFPTIRMKIDRLLKITNEYQFNDLVKAVYCINLCINNRSVLESCLALNACLIEYEEKGSKRIGTYDEFKGFFGKIYDVMKPGIADDYTVEDFGEVQLRYNDKFYRVIIGTGHNNVYACLNFLPTLARNISREEELCLALEYVSGTIDYFIEENKNDGVVEKRFVLPTEILFYKVQKFFKKEVKKYDILELDSLMMSEGTTIEKSHFVCREDNIYPLYNVSLLIDLYDIWENKIDFKEQISVANEGIIDRIYSLFEMDRSRSCSIFAPAMIFPEQKYDSSQRTYTFIAKASRGVVVALNADEYEEGQLEKEIANIEKYHKSGTLHIAETFNRFDKSGLRGIHIPADMPIEYLIYDSFMNPNQMHMSLGEEGKKRKTCTALDVIYYLNFMDDIDELFEYLSYSNEKDYESSFGFGSDAALYFTWKNQDRYIAKGAIIFNMVDVGYDTENEAVVDYFKEELKDYPFHMRDYLFREPFSWKIEKRDFDTYEYTVKHGMGFGGIYLPLPQKNYVFLTNNVEFYKDVKDFGEYRQWIQLLEEIITEGFDSIKCVFEDNKAISNTGIQIAFMPIEYAVHAGHESFLYEDRIYVYSDAQYYSHKWIIRYVVKDINRIYEDIQEAKNRSTEFNILREILIPLLDRMPDLNELFESKRKKVSLEKKKVGVFSTSVEYKWDNNVQNFSPEDYHYHEVRKRIANVCYGNMIKPGIYRGQEANQIIRAMQKAIIEDFEGEVSKYSWSELHYSLLDYHSTLLHDIDINWKRYGSYSGLDEKKDKEVRDRIIDQREKAKHDDRNTLYLIETNLYLHCESETLATIDDINLLLAYANWLVVLNDVADMCHFADNEAYIEITDEYVVDTLADDQDAEALSGLHHRIYSYSGGLKRDHETDFKYLEKVKETFKEDMGFDLTDFLDILSYFSNSFSETIVKKIGNNVFRAPMKELLRDFLEQMNNVITEEDAATLFNYLVVSSQNLKTENGKINFYLPIGKRRTRDTRFELMPLVSINGDIIFSPITMDRLKKDWLNGIMDFILPYEVRMNKTKQLIVEWKKSYEKQIVYDIANSFKKNKFDIIKQNFELMKLNKSHPQWLGDYDVFAVDINNKSIWIVECKVIEKVATFYDMYRQQNRFFNEHKEDEKFQRRIDYLRENADQVIQQLGCTDYIGYKVIPYMCMNKVLVSRYKKVTFPIVSYPELVEIISGATRE
;
A
#
# COMPACT_ATOMS: atom_id res chain seq x y z
N MET A 1 -46.85 -26.47 -23.17
CA MET A 1 -45.44 -26.24 -23.54
C MET A 1 -44.94 -25.09 -22.71
N VAL A 2 -43.76 -25.26 -22.12
CA VAL A 2 -43.05 -24.28 -21.32
C VAL A 2 -42.65 -23.11 -22.21
N LYS A 3 -42.82 -21.89 -21.70
CA LYS A 3 -42.43 -20.65 -22.37
C LYS A 3 -41.04 -20.21 -21.91
N THR A 4 -40.39 -19.41 -22.73
CA THR A 4 -39.09 -18.78 -22.47
C THR A 4 -39.18 -17.33 -22.92
N GLU A 5 -38.51 -16.45 -22.19
CA GLU A 5 -38.41 -15.03 -22.52
C GLU A 5 -37.00 -14.66 -22.99
N ALA A 6 -35.96 -15.35 -22.48
CA ALA A 6 -34.56 -15.00 -22.71
C ALA A 6 -33.88 -15.84 -23.81
N PHE A 7 -34.37 -17.07 -24.09
CA PHE A 7 -33.65 -18.03 -24.94
C PHE A 7 -34.49 -18.50 -26.14
N PRO A 8 -34.52 -17.74 -27.25
CA PRO A 8 -35.33 -18.08 -28.43
C PRO A 8 -35.07 -19.48 -29.00
N THR A 9 -33.86 -20.00 -28.84
CA THR A 9 -33.44 -21.30 -29.39
C THR A 9 -33.67 -22.49 -28.46
N ILE A 10 -34.02 -22.26 -27.19
CA ILE A 10 -34.07 -23.31 -26.16
C ILE A 10 -35.03 -24.44 -26.51
N ARG A 11 -36.10 -24.14 -27.25
CA ARG A 11 -37.10 -25.13 -27.68
C ARG A 11 -36.47 -26.27 -28.50
N MET A 12 -35.52 -25.95 -29.38
CA MET A 12 -34.82 -26.97 -30.17
C MET A 12 -33.99 -27.90 -29.28
N LYS A 13 -33.35 -27.37 -28.23
CA LYS A 13 -32.65 -28.17 -27.22
C LYS A 13 -33.64 -29.05 -26.45
N ILE A 14 -34.75 -28.49 -25.95
CA ILE A 14 -35.80 -29.22 -25.22
C ILE A 14 -36.36 -30.38 -26.04
N ASP A 15 -36.75 -30.16 -27.30
CA ASP A 15 -37.33 -31.22 -28.16
C ASP A 15 -36.35 -32.38 -28.42
N ARG A 16 -35.05 -32.09 -28.49
CA ARG A 16 -34.00 -33.11 -28.63
C ARG A 16 -33.79 -33.87 -27.32
N LEU A 17 -33.77 -33.16 -26.19
CA LEU A 17 -33.59 -33.74 -24.86
C LEU A 17 -34.79 -34.61 -24.45
N LEU A 18 -36.04 -34.20 -24.75
CA LEU A 18 -37.26 -34.98 -24.47
C LEU A 18 -37.27 -36.36 -25.12
N LYS A 19 -36.60 -36.53 -26.26
CA LYS A 19 -36.43 -37.86 -26.91
C LYS A 19 -35.57 -38.81 -26.07
N ILE A 20 -34.69 -38.27 -25.23
CA ILE A 20 -33.78 -39.01 -24.36
C ILE A 20 -34.37 -39.13 -22.95
N THR A 21 -34.81 -38.02 -22.36
CA THR A 21 -35.27 -37.96 -20.96
C THR A 21 -36.52 -38.79 -20.71
N ASN A 22 -37.47 -38.83 -21.65
CA ASN A 22 -38.70 -39.64 -21.55
C ASN A 22 -38.46 -41.16 -21.53
N GLU A 23 -37.22 -41.64 -21.77
CA GLU A 23 -36.87 -43.06 -21.63
C GLU A 23 -36.64 -43.50 -20.17
N TYR A 24 -36.51 -42.56 -19.23
CA TYR A 24 -36.06 -42.79 -17.86
C TYR A 24 -37.15 -42.52 -16.82
N GLN A 25 -37.13 -43.22 -15.68
CA GLN A 25 -38.08 -42.97 -14.59
C GLN A 25 -37.93 -41.55 -14.03
N PHE A 26 -39.05 -40.84 -13.85
CA PHE A 26 -39.08 -39.44 -13.40
C PHE A 26 -38.30 -39.21 -12.10
N ASN A 27 -38.48 -40.05 -11.09
CA ASN A 27 -37.81 -39.94 -9.79
C ASN A 27 -36.29 -40.09 -9.83
N ASP A 28 -35.76 -40.83 -10.81
CA ASP A 28 -34.32 -40.97 -11.02
C ASP A 28 -33.81 -39.81 -11.89
N LEU A 29 -34.60 -39.42 -12.89
CA LEU A 29 -34.31 -38.32 -13.81
C LEU A 29 -34.23 -36.96 -13.09
N VAL A 30 -35.18 -36.63 -12.21
CA VAL A 30 -35.18 -35.35 -11.46
C VAL A 30 -33.90 -35.16 -10.66
N LYS A 31 -33.39 -36.23 -10.03
CA LYS A 31 -32.14 -36.19 -9.27
C LYS A 31 -30.92 -36.09 -10.16
N ALA A 32 -30.93 -36.77 -11.31
CA ALA A 32 -29.85 -36.69 -12.29
C ALA A 32 -29.73 -35.27 -12.87
N VAL A 33 -30.86 -34.68 -13.28
CA VAL A 33 -30.92 -33.29 -13.77
C VAL A 33 -30.51 -32.31 -12.69
N TYR A 34 -31.04 -32.45 -11.47
CA TYR A 34 -30.65 -31.62 -10.33
C TYR A 34 -29.13 -31.69 -10.10
N CYS A 35 -28.52 -32.88 -10.14
CA CYS A 35 -27.07 -33.05 -9.98
C CYS A 35 -26.25 -32.39 -11.09
N ILE A 36 -26.74 -32.40 -12.32
CA ILE A 36 -26.08 -31.76 -13.47
C ILE A 36 -26.10 -30.24 -13.32
N ASN A 37 -27.28 -29.69 -13.03
CA ASN A 37 -27.49 -28.25 -12.91
C ASN A 37 -26.85 -27.66 -11.65
N LEU A 38 -26.78 -28.43 -10.56
CA LEU A 38 -26.11 -28.07 -9.31
C LEU A 38 -24.59 -27.93 -9.47
N CYS A 39 -23.99 -28.69 -10.40
CA CYS A 39 -22.55 -28.71 -10.57
C CYS A 39 -22.04 -27.34 -10.99
N ILE A 40 -21.18 -26.73 -10.17
CA ILE A 40 -20.71 -25.35 -10.38
C ILE A 40 -20.01 -25.18 -11.74
N ASN A 41 -19.28 -26.20 -12.21
CA ASN A 41 -18.59 -26.19 -13.51
C ASN A 41 -19.54 -26.25 -14.73
N ASN A 42 -20.85 -26.41 -14.52
CA ASN A 42 -21.87 -26.36 -15.58
C ASN A 42 -22.63 -25.03 -15.59
N ARG A 43 -22.28 -24.07 -14.75
CA ARG A 43 -23.05 -22.82 -14.63
C ARG A 43 -22.87 -21.90 -15.83
N SER A 44 -21.73 -21.96 -16.49
CA SER A 44 -21.47 -21.25 -17.75
C SER A 44 -22.27 -21.76 -18.97
N VAL A 45 -23.20 -22.73 -18.80
CA VAL A 45 -24.15 -23.18 -19.82
C VAL A 45 -25.61 -23.09 -19.36
N LEU A 46 -26.02 -21.90 -18.90
CA LEU A 46 -27.34 -21.64 -18.31
C LEU A 46 -28.53 -22.06 -19.19
N GLU A 47 -28.53 -21.75 -20.50
CA GLU A 47 -29.60 -22.17 -21.42
C GLU A 47 -29.78 -23.70 -21.40
N SER A 48 -28.67 -24.44 -21.43
CA SER A 48 -28.68 -25.89 -21.43
C SER A 48 -29.22 -26.45 -20.10
N CYS A 49 -28.81 -25.88 -18.97
CA CYS A 49 -29.32 -26.25 -17.65
C CYS A 49 -30.84 -26.00 -17.53
N LEU A 50 -31.33 -24.85 -18.00
CA LEU A 50 -32.77 -24.54 -18.04
C LEU A 50 -33.54 -25.48 -18.97
N ALA A 51 -32.96 -25.87 -20.12
CA ALA A 51 -33.57 -26.83 -21.03
C ALA A 51 -33.77 -28.22 -20.37
N LEU A 52 -32.84 -28.66 -19.51
CA LEU A 52 -33.01 -29.89 -18.73
C LEU A 52 -34.13 -29.75 -17.68
N ASN A 53 -34.23 -28.61 -16.99
CA ASN A 53 -35.34 -28.34 -16.07
C ASN A 53 -36.68 -28.36 -16.82
N ALA A 54 -36.76 -27.76 -18.01
CA ALA A 54 -37.98 -27.77 -18.83
C ALA A 54 -38.40 -29.18 -19.25
N CYS A 55 -37.43 -30.08 -19.49
CA CYS A 55 -37.71 -31.47 -19.79
C CYS A 55 -38.40 -32.21 -18.63
N LEU A 56 -38.19 -31.79 -17.38
CA LEU A 56 -38.90 -32.35 -16.23
C LEU A 56 -40.35 -31.86 -16.17
N ILE A 57 -40.59 -30.59 -16.50
CA ILE A 57 -41.93 -30.00 -16.55
C ILE A 57 -42.77 -30.62 -17.68
N GLU A 58 -42.17 -30.82 -18.87
CA GLU A 58 -42.83 -31.44 -20.03
C GLU A 58 -42.70 -32.97 -20.10
N TYR A 59 -42.18 -33.62 -19.05
CA TYR A 59 -41.91 -35.05 -19.09
C TYR A 59 -43.19 -35.86 -19.33
N GLU A 60 -43.15 -36.73 -20.34
CA GLU A 60 -44.18 -37.69 -20.65
C GLU A 60 -43.71 -39.09 -20.23
N GLU A 61 -44.52 -39.78 -19.43
CA GLU A 61 -44.14 -41.06 -18.84
C GLU A 61 -44.15 -42.20 -19.88
N LYS A 62 -43.05 -42.34 -20.62
CA LYS A 62 -42.91 -43.29 -21.73
C LYS A 62 -41.90 -44.40 -21.48
N GLY A 63 -41.00 -44.26 -20.50
CA GLY A 63 -39.84 -45.12 -20.33
C GLY A 63 -39.70 -45.75 -18.94
N SER A 64 -38.85 -46.77 -18.84
CA SER A 64 -38.61 -47.55 -17.60
C SER A 64 -37.14 -47.64 -17.19
N LYS A 65 -36.23 -46.94 -17.88
CA LYS A 65 -34.79 -46.96 -17.58
C LYS A 65 -34.52 -46.28 -16.23
N ARG A 66 -33.58 -46.82 -15.45
CA ARG A 66 -33.21 -46.34 -14.12
C ARG A 66 -31.91 -45.55 -14.17
N ILE A 67 -31.72 -44.66 -13.20
CA ILE A 67 -30.46 -43.96 -12.92
C ILE A 67 -30.19 -44.10 -11.41
N GLY A 68 -29.83 -45.31 -10.98
CA GLY A 68 -29.59 -45.63 -9.58
C GLY A 68 -28.11 -45.63 -9.18
N THR A 69 -27.21 -45.85 -10.15
CA THR A 69 -25.75 -45.92 -9.95
C THR A 69 -25.04 -44.81 -10.73
N TYR A 70 -23.79 -44.51 -10.34
CA TYR A 70 -22.99 -43.50 -11.04
C TYR A 70 -22.66 -43.90 -12.49
N ASP A 71 -22.46 -45.19 -12.78
CA ASP A 71 -22.25 -45.67 -14.15
C ASP A 71 -23.47 -45.45 -15.06
N GLU A 72 -24.68 -45.66 -14.53
CA GLU A 72 -25.93 -45.34 -15.24
C GLU A 72 -26.09 -43.83 -15.46
N PHE A 73 -25.69 -43.02 -14.47
CA PHE A 73 -25.68 -41.56 -14.58
C PHE A 73 -24.69 -41.09 -15.65
N LYS A 74 -23.48 -41.64 -15.70
CA LYS A 74 -22.49 -41.39 -16.76
C LYS A 74 -23.02 -41.80 -18.13
N GLY A 75 -23.73 -42.93 -18.21
CA GLY A 75 -24.41 -43.38 -19.42
C GLY A 75 -25.51 -42.43 -19.89
N PHE A 76 -26.29 -41.85 -18.97
CA PHE A 76 -27.28 -40.81 -19.26
C PHE A 76 -26.59 -39.51 -19.73
N PHE A 77 -25.59 -39.04 -18.99
CA PHE A 77 -24.82 -37.83 -19.32
C PHE A 77 -24.21 -37.90 -20.73
N GLY A 78 -23.60 -39.04 -21.07
CA GLY A 78 -23.02 -39.26 -22.40
C GLY A 78 -24.02 -39.16 -23.55
N LYS A 79 -25.31 -39.45 -23.32
CA LYS A 79 -26.36 -39.29 -24.35
C LYS A 79 -26.78 -37.85 -24.57
N ILE A 80 -26.76 -37.03 -23.52
CA ILE A 80 -27.19 -35.63 -23.58
C ILE A 80 -26.03 -34.68 -23.94
N TYR A 81 -24.77 -35.10 -23.75
CA TYR A 81 -23.58 -34.27 -23.90
C TYR A 81 -23.54 -33.45 -25.19
N ASP A 82 -23.76 -34.07 -26.35
CA ASP A 82 -23.72 -33.38 -27.64
C ASP A 82 -24.84 -32.35 -27.85
N VAL A 83 -25.93 -32.44 -27.07
CA VAL A 83 -27.02 -31.45 -27.08
C VAL A 83 -26.71 -30.30 -26.11
N MET A 84 -25.96 -30.59 -25.05
CA MET A 84 -25.77 -29.71 -23.89
C MET A 84 -24.49 -28.89 -23.91
N LYS A 85 -23.45 -29.35 -24.65
CA LYS A 85 -22.17 -28.66 -24.74
C LYS A 85 -22.34 -27.20 -25.23
N PRO A 86 -21.50 -26.27 -24.73
CA PRO A 86 -21.60 -24.86 -25.08
C PRO A 86 -21.44 -24.64 -26.58
N GLY A 87 -22.24 -23.72 -27.11
CA GLY A 87 -22.15 -23.16 -28.46
C GLY A 87 -21.63 -21.72 -28.44
N ILE A 88 -21.61 -21.10 -29.62
CA ILE A 88 -21.16 -19.70 -29.79
C ILE A 88 -22.14 -18.70 -29.14
N ALA A 89 -23.40 -19.10 -28.95
CA ALA A 89 -24.47 -18.25 -28.41
C ALA A 89 -24.64 -18.35 -26.89
N ASP A 90 -23.90 -19.20 -26.19
CA ASP A 90 -23.91 -19.23 -24.73
C ASP A 90 -23.01 -18.10 -24.23
N ASP A 91 -23.44 -17.33 -23.22
CA ASP A 91 -22.64 -16.31 -22.54
C ASP A 91 -22.00 -16.85 -21.26
N TYR A 92 -20.89 -16.25 -20.83
CA TYR A 92 -20.26 -16.66 -19.59
C TYR A 92 -21.04 -16.04 -18.43
N THR A 93 -21.19 -16.78 -17.34
CA THR A 93 -21.86 -16.33 -16.13
C THR A 93 -20.94 -16.64 -14.98
N VAL A 94 -20.78 -15.71 -14.04
CA VAL A 94 -19.86 -15.88 -12.92
C VAL A 94 -20.17 -17.19 -12.17
N GLU A 95 -19.13 -18.01 -12.00
CA GLU A 95 -19.25 -19.32 -11.38
C GLU A 95 -19.02 -19.22 -9.86
N ASP A 96 -20.06 -18.79 -9.14
CA ASP A 96 -20.10 -18.78 -7.67
C ASP A 96 -20.92 -19.96 -7.10
N PHE A 97 -20.70 -20.32 -5.85
CA PHE A 97 -21.48 -21.33 -5.13
C PHE A 97 -21.47 -21.06 -3.62
N GLY A 98 -21.84 -19.83 -3.26
CA GLY A 98 -21.99 -19.41 -1.87
C GLY A 98 -20.81 -18.70 -1.25
N GLU A 99 -19.83 -18.25 -2.05
CA GLU A 99 -18.78 -17.34 -1.58
C GLU A 99 -19.40 -16.02 -1.09
N VAL A 100 -20.37 -15.50 -1.84
CA VAL A 100 -21.11 -14.27 -1.50
C VAL A 100 -22.09 -14.53 -0.37
N GLN A 101 -22.13 -13.59 0.59
CA GLN A 101 -23.02 -13.66 1.74
C GLN A 101 -23.84 -12.37 1.91
N LEU A 102 -25.13 -12.52 2.19
CA LEU A 102 -26.07 -11.43 2.47
C LEU A 102 -26.43 -11.41 3.96
N ARG A 103 -26.40 -10.23 4.57
CA ARG A 103 -26.84 -10.04 5.96
C ARG A 103 -28.34 -9.79 6.04
N TYR A 104 -29.03 -10.57 6.87
CA TYR A 104 -30.42 -10.31 7.25
C TYR A 104 -30.69 -10.83 8.68
N ASN A 105 -31.35 -10.04 9.52
CA ASN A 105 -31.67 -10.39 10.92
C ASN A 105 -30.47 -10.95 11.73
N ASP A 106 -29.35 -10.23 11.75
CA ASP A 106 -28.10 -10.62 12.46
C ASP A 106 -27.52 -11.99 12.04
N LYS A 107 -27.86 -12.48 10.84
CA LYS A 107 -27.33 -13.71 10.25
C LYS A 107 -26.84 -13.45 8.82
N PHE A 108 -25.74 -14.10 8.46
CA PHE A 108 -25.27 -14.16 7.08
C PHE A 108 -25.84 -15.39 6.39
N TYR A 109 -26.39 -15.18 5.21
CA TYR A 109 -26.93 -16.21 4.33
C TYR A 109 -26.04 -16.29 3.09
N ARG A 110 -25.58 -17.50 2.76
CA ARG A 110 -24.88 -17.72 1.49
C ARG A 110 -25.89 -17.56 0.36
N VAL A 111 -25.51 -16.78 -0.63
CA VAL A 111 -26.31 -16.54 -1.83
C VAL A 111 -25.49 -16.84 -3.06
N ILE A 112 -26.19 -16.93 -4.19
CA ILE A 112 -25.60 -17.11 -5.50
C ILE A 112 -25.98 -15.88 -6.32
N ILE A 113 -24.98 -15.21 -6.90
CA ILE A 113 -25.22 -14.01 -7.71
C ILE A 113 -25.05 -14.24 -9.21
N GLY A 114 -24.33 -15.27 -9.65
CA GLY A 114 -24.18 -15.64 -11.06
C GLY A 114 -25.45 -16.22 -11.70
N THR A 115 -26.58 -15.53 -11.60
CA THR A 115 -27.89 -16.05 -11.99
C THR A 115 -28.19 -15.88 -13.48
N GLY A 116 -27.27 -15.29 -14.25
CA GLY A 116 -27.50 -14.83 -15.63
C GLY A 116 -28.13 -13.44 -15.70
N HIS A 117 -28.33 -12.78 -14.56
CA HIS A 117 -28.74 -11.39 -14.46
C HIS A 117 -27.56 -10.53 -14.01
N ASN A 118 -27.53 -9.28 -14.47
CA ASN A 118 -26.65 -8.26 -13.93
C ASN A 118 -27.20 -7.65 -12.63
N ASN A 119 -26.33 -6.99 -11.85
CA ASN A 119 -26.69 -6.23 -10.65
C ASN A 119 -27.39 -7.04 -9.53
N VAL A 120 -27.12 -8.35 -9.45
CA VAL A 120 -27.85 -9.26 -8.57
C VAL A 120 -27.60 -8.93 -7.11
N TYR A 121 -26.34 -8.68 -6.73
CA TYR A 121 -26.01 -8.38 -5.34
C TYR A 121 -26.70 -7.10 -4.83
N ALA A 122 -26.75 -6.04 -5.65
CA ALA A 122 -27.47 -4.82 -5.31
C ALA A 122 -28.98 -5.06 -5.14
N CYS A 123 -29.61 -5.81 -6.04
CA CYS A 123 -31.03 -6.15 -5.94
C CYS A 123 -31.34 -6.90 -4.62
N LEU A 124 -30.49 -7.85 -4.24
CA LEU A 124 -30.63 -8.58 -2.97
C LEU A 124 -30.54 -7.69 -1.72
N ASN A 125 -29.85 -6.53 -1.80
CA ASN A 125 -29.81 -5.57 -0.70
C ASN A 125 -31.13 -4.77 -0.55
N PHE A 126 -31.96 -4.67 -1.60
CA PHE A 126 -33.30 -4.07 -1.52
C PHE A 126 -34.38 -5.04 -1.04
N LEU A 127 -34.15 -6.35 -1.15
CA LEU A 127 -35.12 -7.39 -0.81
C LEU A 127 -35.65 -7.29 0.64
N PRO A 128 -34.83 -7.00 1.68
CA PRO A 128 -35.33 -6.77 3.05
C PRO A 128 -36.28 -5.57 3.17
N THR A 129 -36.00 -4.47 2.49
CA THR A 129 -36.83 -3.25 2.52
C THR A 129 -38.14 -3.50 1.80
N LEU A 130 -38.10 -4.14 0.62
CA LEU A 130 -39.30 -4.56 -0.09
C LEU A 130 -40.18 -5.49 0.76
N ALA A 131 -39.59 -6.53 1.37
CA ALA A 131 -40.29 -7.48 2.23
C ALA A 131 -41.01 -6.78 3.40
N ARG A 132 -40.35 -5.85 4.07
CA ARG A 132 -40.93 -5.05 5.16
C ARG A 132 -42.08 -4.17 4.66
N ASN A 133 -41.93 -3.54 3.50
CA ASN A 133 -42.96 -2.68 2.91
C ASN A 133 -44.27 -3.45 2.64
N ILE A 134 -44.16 -4.70 2.16
CA ILE A 134 -45.33 -5.56 1.89
C ILE A 134 -45.66 -6.55 3.02
N SER A 135 -45.01 -6.45 4.19
CA SER A 135 -45.19 -7.33 5.35
C SER A 135 -44.96 -8.84 5.07
N ARG A 136 -43.83 -9.18 4.43
CA ARG A 136 -43.42 -10.54 4.02
C ARG A 136 -42.05 -10.98 4.58
N GLU A 137 -41.72 -10.53 5.79
CA GLU A 137 -40.42 -10.80 6.42
C GLU A 137 -40.22 -12.28 6.77
N GLU A 138 -41.29 -13.00 7.14
CA GLU A 138 -41.24 -14.44 7.45
C GLU A 138 -40.97 -15.27 6.18
N GLU A 139 -41.61 -14.93 5.07
CA GLU A 139 -41.42 -15.58 3.78
C GLU A 139 -40.02 -15.31 3.20
N LEU A 140 -39.46 -14.11 3.45
CA LEU A 140 -38.07 -13.83 3.12
C LEU A 140 -37.11 -14.72 3.91
N CYS A 141 -37.35 -14.92 5.21
CA CYS A 141 -36.56 -15.84 6.02
C CYS A 141 -36.62 -17.27 5.46
N LEU A 142 -37.82 -17.74 5.12
CA LEU A 142 -38.03 -19.07 4.52
C LEU A 142 -37.20 -19.26 3.24
N ALA A 143 -37.26 -18.29 2.32
CA ALA A 143 -36.52 -18.34 1.06
C ALA A 143 -34.99 -18.32 1.26
N LEU A 144 -34.49 -17.44 2.13
CA LEU A 144 -33.07 -17.35 2.47
C LEU A 144 -32.54 -18.63 3.15
N GLU A 145 -33.32 -19.22 4.05
CA GLU A 145 -32.97 -20.47 4.72
C GLU A 145 -32.90 -21.66 3.74
N TYR A 146 -33.82 -21.72 2.77
CA TYR A 146 -33.78 -22.73 1.71
C TYR A 146 -32.56 -22.57 0.81
N VAL A 147 -32.29 -21.37 0.31
CA VAL A 147 -31.16 -21.09 -0.60
C VAL A 147 -29.82 -21.34 0.11
N SER A 148 -29.59 -20.65 1.24
CA SER A 148 -28.33 -20.79 2.00
C SER A 148 -28.15 -22.21 2.50
N GLY A 149 -29.21 -22.85 3.02
CA GLY A 149 -29.12 -24.21 3.54
C GLY A 149 -28.84 -25.25 2.46
N THR A 150 -29.38 -25.05 1.25
CA THR A 150 -29.05 -25.90 0.08
C THR A 150 -27.58 -25.75 -0.29
N ILE A 151 -27.07 -24.51 -0.34
CA ILE A 151 -25.64 -24.24 -0.62
C ILE A 151 -24.76 -24.89 0.45
N ASP A 152 -25.02 -24.64 1.73
CA ASP A 152 -24.27 -25.20 2.86
C ASP A 152 -24.23 -26.74 2.83
N TYR A 153 -25.28 -27.40 2.33
CA TYR A 153 -25.32 -28.85 2.21
C TYR A 153 -24.35 -29.40 1.16
N PHE A 154 -24.08 -28.65 0.08
CA PHE A 154 -23.34 -29.10 -1.09
C PHE A 154 -21.94 -28.47 -1.24
N ILE A 155 -21.64 -27.39 -0.54
CA ILE A 155 -20.43 -26.58 -0.73
C ILE A 155 -19.11 -27.36 -0.58
N GLU A 156 -19.08 -28.42 0.21
CA GLU A 156 -17.88 -29.27 0.39
C GLU A 156 -17.64 -30.20 -0.80
N GLU A 157 -18.68 -30.69 -1.46
CA GLU A 157 -18.58 -31.64 -2.57
C GLU A 157 -18.70 -31.00 -3.96
N ASN A 158 -19.20 -29.75 -4.04
CA ASN A 158 -19.35 -28.99 -5.28
C ASN A 158 -18.29 -27.89 -5.39
N LYS A 159 -17.10 -28.25 -5.89
CA LYS A 159 -15.96 -27.33 -6.01
C LYS A 159 -15.74 -26.91 -7.46
N ASN A 160 -15.39 -25.64 -7.65
CA ASN A 160 -14.93 -25.13 -8.95
C ASN A 160 -13.61 -25.82 -9.34
N ASP A 161 -13.43 -26.11 -10.62
CA ASP A 161 -12.18 -26.70 -11.16
C ASP A 161 -11.09 -25.66 -11.49
N GLY A 162 -11.39 -24.36 -11.35
CA GLY A 162 -10.49 -23.23 -11.58
C GLY A 162 -10.39 -22.80 -13.05
N VAL A 163 -11.21 -23.36 -13.94
CA VAL A 163 -11.17 -23.07 -15.38
C VAL A 163 -12.18 -21.97 -15.73
N VAL A 164 -11.70 -20.85 -16.29
CA VAL A 164 -12.55 -19.73 -16.74
C VAL A 164 -12.90 -19.91 -18.22
N GLU A 165 -13.74 -20.91 -18.52
CA GLU A 165 -14.25 -21.14 -19.88
C GLU A 165 -15.67 -21.72 -19.85
N LYS A 166 -16.45 -21.46 -20.91
CA LYS A 166 -17.77 -22.07 -21.10
C LYS A 166 -17.61 -23.58 -21.27
N ARG A 167 -18.15 -24.39 -20.34
CA ARG A 167 -17.99 -25.85 -20.38
C ARG A 167 -19.21 -26.60 -19.82
N PHE A 168 -19.30 -27.87 -20.22
CA PHE A 168 -20.29 -28.81 -19.70
C PHE A 168 -19.58 -30.09 -19.26
N VAL A 169 -19.46 -30.27 -17.95
CA VAL A 169 -18.65 -31.26 -17.25
C VAL A 169 -19.55 -32.29 -16.55
N LEU A 170 -19.11 -33.55 -16.56
CA LEU A 170 -19.77 -34.64 -15.83
C LEU A 170 -19.59 -34.42 -14.31
N PRO A 171 -20.68 -34.31 -13.53
CA PRO A 171 -20.59 -34.19 -12.08
C PRO A 171 -19.87 -35.38 -11.44
N THR A 172 -19.18 -35.15 -10.32
CA THR A 172 -18.42 -36.19 -9.62
C THR A 172 -19.32 -37.26 -9.00
N GLU A 173 -18.78 -38.47 -8.80
CA GLU A 173 -19.52 -39.56 -8.14
C GLU A 173 -19.98 -39.18 -6.72
N ILE A 174 -19.12 -38.45 -6.00
CA ILE A 174 -19.42 -37.95 -4.65
C ILE A 174 -20.63 -37.02 -4.69
N LEU A 175 -20.65 -36.05 -5.60
CA LEU A 175 -21.77 -35.11 -5.76
C LEU A 175 -23.07 -35.83 -6.13
N PHE A 176 -23.00 -36.81 -7.06
CA PHE A 176 -24.16 -37.62 -7.45
C PHE A 176 -24.81 -38.30 -6.24
N TYR A 177 -24.06 -39.02 -5.41
CA TYR A 177 -24.62 -39.66 -4.22
C TYR A 177 -25.05 -38.66 -3.14
N LYS A 178 -24.40 -37.49 -3.04
CA LYS A 178 -24.82 -36.42 -2.15
C LYS A 178 -26.21 -35.89 -2.53
N VAL A 179 -26.50 -35.71 -3.82
CA VAL A 179 -27.83 -35.33 -4.33
C VAL A 179 -28.88 -36.41 -4.04
N GLN A 180 -28.55 -37.69 -4.20
CA GLN A 180 -29.48 -38.77 -3.82
C GLN A 180 -29.88 -38.69 -2.34
N LYS A 181 -28.92 -38.35 -1.46
CA LYS A 181 -29.14 -38.17 -0.03
C LYS A 181 -29.95 -36.91 0.29
N PHE A 182 -29.74 -35.83 -0.47
CA PHE A 182 -30.51 -34.58 -0.37
C PHE A 182 -32.01 -34.83 -0.55
N PHE A 183 -32.43 -35.42 -1.66
CA PHE A 183 -33.84 -35.74 -1.94
C PHE A 183 -34.46 -36.72 -0.92
N LYS A 184 -33.64 -37.60 -0.34
CA LYS A 184 -34.13 -38.59 0.63
C LYS A 184 -34.40 -37.99 2.01
N LYS A 185 -33.57 -37.04 2.46
CA LYS A 185 -33.54 -36.57 3.85
C LYS A 185 -33.50 -35.05 4.00
N GLU A 186 -32.65 -34.36 3.24
CA GLU A 186 -32.36 -32.95 3.49
C GLU A 186 -33.48 -32.04 3.01
N VAL A 187 -33.99 -32.26 1.80
CA VAL A 187 -35.07 -31.46 1.20
C VAL A 187 -36.32 -31.39 2.09
N LYS A 188 -36.56 -32.43 2.90
CA LYS A 188 -37.70 -32.54 3.82
C LYS A 188 -37.62 -31.62 5.04
N LYS A 189 -36.49 -30.93 5.23
CA LYS A 189 -36.34 -29.93 6.29
C LYS A 189 -36.97 -28.58 5.94
N TYR A 190 -37.23 -28.34 4.66
CA TYR A 190 -37.76 -27.08 4.14
C TYR A 190 -39.25 -27.21 3.82
N ASP A 191 -40.00 -26.12 3.97
CA ASP A 191 -41.40 -26.07 3.53
C ASP A 191 -41.48 -25.80 2.02
N ILE A 192 -41.28 -26.87 1.24
CA ILE A 192 -41.31 -26.83 -0.22
C ILE A 192 -42.70 -26.44 -0.75
N LEU A 193 -43.77 -26.75 -0.01
CA LEU A 193 -45.14 -26.39 -0.39
C LEU A 193 -45.33 -24.88 -0.31
N GLU A 194 -44.89 -24.28 0.79
CA GLU A 194 -44.95 -22.82 0.95
C GLU A 194 -44.06 -22.12 -0.06
N LEU A 195 -42.81 -22.57 -0.26
CA LEU A 195 -41.90 -22.00 -1.27
C LEU A 195 -42.47 -22.07 -2.69
N ASP A 196 -43.04 -23.22 -3.09
CA ASP A 196 -43.72 -23.36 -4.39
C ASP A 196 -44.89 -22.37 -4.52
N SER A 197 -45.69 -22.21 -3.47
CA SER A 197 -46.80 -21.26 -3.45
C SER A 197 -46.36 -19.80 -3.58
N LEU A 198 -45.17 -19.45 -3.08
CA LEU A 198 -44.59 -18.11 -3.22
C LEU A 198 -44.12 -17.82 -4.66
N MET A 199 -43.63 -18.85 -5.35
CA MET A 199 -43.09 -18.74 -6.71
C MET A 199 -44.16 -18.92 -7.82
N MET A 200 -45.34 -19.45 -7.47
CA MET A 200 -46.45 -19.69 -8.41
C MET A 200 -46.98 -18.38 -9.00
N SER A 201 -46.89 -18.24 -10.33
CA SER A 201 -47.45 -17.14 -11.11
C SER A 201 -48.18 -17.66 -12.35
N GLU A 202 -49.23 -16.98 -12.81
CA GLU A 202 -49.88 -17.39 -14.07
C GLU A 202 -48.91 -17.19 -15.26
N GLY A 203 -48.59 -18.27 -15.97
CA GLY A 203 -47.77 -18.20 -17.18
C GLY A 203 -46.26 -18.23 -16.96
N THR A 204 -45.78 -18.70 -15.80
CA THR A 204 -44.35 -18.84 -15.45
C THR A 204 -43.52 -19.43 -16.59
N THR A 205 -42.42 -18.76 -16.91
CA THR A 205 -41.42 -19.19 -17.89
C THR A 205 -40.43 -20.17 -17.27
N ILE A 206 -39.61 -20.85 -18.07
CA ILE A 206 -38.62 -21.78 -17.52
C ILE A 206 -37.59 -21.09 -16.63
N GLU A 207 -37.20 -19.87 -16.99
CA GLU A 207 -36.25 -19.03 -16.27
C GLU A 207 -36.70 -18.80 -14.82
N LYS A 208 -38.02 -18.69 -14.60
CA LYS A 208 -38.64 -18.45 -13.28
C LYS A 208 -39.19 -19.72 -12.60
N SER A 209 -38.89 -20.90 -13.15
CA SER A 209 -39.38 -22.18 -12.62
C SER A 209 -38.41 -22.81 -11.62
N HIS A 210 -38.85 -22.96 -10.37
CA HIS A 210 -38.02 -23.48 -9.26
C HIS A 210 -38.47 -24.85 -8.75
N PHE A 211 -39.68 -25.27 -9.08
CA PHE A 211 -40.29 -26.51 -8.62
C PHE A 211 -41.12 -27.17 -9.72
N VAL A 212 -41.33 -28.48 -9.61
CA VAL A 212 -42.22 -29.23 -10.50
C VAL A 212 -43.14 -30.15 -9.69
N CYS A 213 -44.44 -30.07 -9.96
CA CYS A 213 -45.45 -30.90 -9.29
C CYS A 213 -45.76 -32.17 -10.10
N ARG A 214 -45.69 -33.34 -9.45
CA ARG A 214 -46.03 -34.62 -10.06
C ARG A 214 -46.50 -35.64 -9.02
N GLU A 215 -47.62 -36.31 -9.29
CA GLU A 215 -48.19 -37.37 -8.42
C GLU A 215 -48.29 -36.93 -6.95
N ASP A 216 -48.95 -35.78 -6.70
CA ASP A 216 -49.14 -35.16 -5.38
C ASP A 216 -47.84 -34.79 -4.62
N ASN A 217 -46.68 -34.82 -5.29
CA ASN A 217 -45.39 -34.42 -4.73
C ASN A 217 -44.82 -33.21 -5.48
N ILE A 218 -44.09 -32.36 -4.75
CA ILE A 218 -43.35 -31.22 -5.32
C ILE A 218 -41.86 -31.53 -5.27
N TYR A 219 -41.20 -31.42 -6.41
CA TYR A 219 -39.76 -31.66 -6.54
C TYR A 219 -39.04 -30.35 -6.85
N PRO A 220 -37.95 -30.02 -6.14
CA PRO A 220 -37.13 -28.87 -6.48
C PRO A 220 -36.42 -29.07 -7.82
N LEU A 221 -36.43 -28.02 -8.64
CA LEU A 221 -35.54 -27.85 -9.78
C LEU A 221 -34.34 -27.04 -9.29
N TYR A 222 -33.13 -27.42 -9.68
CA TYR A 222 -31.99 -26.57 -9.36
C TYR A 222 -32.00 -25.38 -10.34
N ASN A 223 -32.43 -24.23 -9.83
CA ASN A 223 -32.43 -22.93 -10.49
C ASN A 223 -31.96 -21.89 -9.45
N VAL A 224 -31.05 -21.02 -9.86
CA VAL A 224 -30.31 -20.12 -8.97
C VAL A 224 -31.00 -18.76 -8.78
N SER A 225 -31.97 -18.42 -9.63
CA SER A 225 -32.65 -17.11 -9.64
C SER A 225 -33.74 -16.94 -8.57
N LEU A 226 -33.94 -17.89 -7.65
CA LEU A 226 -35.10 -17.92 -6.73
C LEU A 226 -35.32 -16.59 -6.00
N LEU A 227 -34.27 -15.99 -5.44
CA LEU A 227 -34.39 -14.73 -4.70
C LEU A 227 -34.68 -13.52 -5.61
N ILE A 228 -34.17 -13.54 -6.84
CA ILE A 228 -34.38 -12.47 -7.84
C ILE A 228 -35.79 -12.56 -8.44
N ASP A 229 -36.28 -13.78 -8.66
CA ASP A 229 -37.65 -14.00 -9.09
C ASP A 229 -38.65 -13.69 -7.97
N LEU A 230 -38.29 -13.96 -6.71
CA LEU A 230 -39.08 -13.55 -5.55
C LEU A 230 -39.18 -12.03 -5.46
N TYR A 231 -38.07 -11.31 -5.70
CA TYR A 231 -38.06 -9.85 -5.79
C TYR A 231 -39.03 -9.36 -6.86
N ASP A 232 -38.95 -9.91 -8.08
CA ASP A 232 -39.82 -9.55 -9.20
C ASP A 232 -41.30 -9.79 -8.88
N ILE A 233 -41.65 -10.94 -8.27
CA ILE A 233 -43.02 -11.25 -7.85
C ILE A 233 -43.55 -10.23 -6.83
N TRP A 234 -42.69 -9.74 -5.94
CA TRP A 234 -43.07 -8.80 -4.90
C TRP A 234 -43.13 -7.35 -5.38
N GLU A 235 -42.18 -6.92 -6.22
CA GLU A 235 -42.19 -5.58 -6.81
C GLU A 235 -43.42 -5.38 -7.72
N ASN A 236 -43.83 -6.42 -8.45
CA ASN A 236 -45.06 -6.38 -9.26
C ASN A 236 -46.36 -6.24 -8.45
N LYS A 237 -46.31 -6.30 -7.11
CA LYS A 237 -47.47 -6.09 -6.21
C LYS A 237 -47.57 -4.66 -5.68
N ILE A 238 -46.54 -3.84 -5.86
CA ILE A 238 -46.49 -2.46 -5.39
C ILE A 238 -46.61 -1.49 -6.57
N ASP A 239 -47.13 -0.29 -6.32
CA ASP A 239 -47.20 0.74 -7.34
C ASP A 239 -45.88 1.51 -7.51
N PHE A 240 -45.79 2.35 -8.54
CA PHE A 240 -44.57 3.12 -8.83
C PHE A 240 -44.19 4.08 -7.69
N LYS A 241 -45.16 4.60 -6.92
CA LYS A 241 -44.87 5.49 -5.79
C LYS A 241 -44.27 4.71 -4.62
N GLU A 242 -44.76 3.50 -4.39
CA GLU A 242 -44.18 2.56 -3.42
C GLU A 242 -42.78 2.12 -3.86
N GLN A 243 -42.54 1.89 -5.15
CA GLN A 243 -41.20 1.58 -5.69
C GLN A 243 -40.18 2.69 -5.38
N ILE A 244 -40.56 3.96 -5.58
CA ILE A 244 -39.72 5.12 -5.19
C ILE A 244 -39.39 5.08 -3.69
N SER A 245 -40.38 4.78 -2.84
CA SER A 245 -40.18 4.67 -1.39
C SER A 245 -39.19 3.56 -1.04
N VAL A 246 -39.34 2.38 -1.64
CA VAL A 246 -38.47 1.22 -1.42
C VAL A 246 -37.03 1.51 -1.87
N ALA A 247 -36.84 2.19 -3.00
CA ALA A 247 -35.52 2.59 -3.48
C ALA A 247 -34.83 3.55 -2.48
N ASN A 248 -35.51 4.62 -2.08
CA ASN A 248 -34.98 5.61 -1.15
C ASN A 248 -34.69 4.99 0.23
N GLU A 249 -35.64 4.24 0.78
CA GLU A 249 -35.49 3.57 2.09
C GLU A 249 -34.38 2.52 2.07
N GLY A 250 -34.24 1.74 0.99
CA GLY A 250 -33.20 0.72 0.87
C GLY A 250 -31.79 1.32 0.85
N ILE A 251 -31.60 2.43 0.14
CA ILE A 251 -30.32 3.17 0.16
C ILE A 251 -30.04 3.73 1.57
N ILE A 252 -31.05 4.30 2.24
CA ILE A 252 -30.90 4.83 3.60
C ILE A 252 -30.58 3.71 4.61
N ASP A 253 -31.27 2.58 4.54
CA ASP A 253 -31.00 1.41 5.37
C ASP A 253 -29.56 0.90 5.15
N ARG A 254 -29.09 0.91 3.91
CA ARG A 254 -27.70 0.55 3.59
C ARG A 254 -26.69 1.51 4.21
N ILE A 255 -26.93 2.82 4.11
CA ILE A 255 -26.11 3.85 4.79
C ILE A 255 -26.10 3.60 6.31
N TYR A 256 -27.24 3.29 6.92
CA TYR A 256 -27.28 3.01 8.36
C TYR A 256 -26.48 1.76 8.75
N SER A 257 -26.44 0.74 7.90
CA SER A 257 -25.59 -0.45 8.10
C SER A 257 -24.10 -0.09 8.01
N LEU A 258 -23.69 0.63 6.96
CA LEU A 258 -22.30 1.01 6.73
C LEU A 258 -21.73 1.94 7.81
N PHE A 259 -22.58 2.79 8.38
CA PHE A 259 -22.20 3.78 9.40
C PHE A 259 -22.58 3.33 10.82
N GLU A 260 -22.92 2.05 11.04
CA GLU A 260 -23.33 1.50 12.34
C GLU A 260 -22.26 1.74 13.41
N MET A 261 -20.97 1.73 13.04
CA MET A 261 -19.83 1.97 13.93
C MET A 261 -19.41 3.44 14.06
N ASP A 262 -19.93 4.35 13.23
CA ASP A 262 -19.59 5.77 13.33
C ASP A 262 -20.16 6.35 14.64
N ARG A 263 -19.27 6.74 15.54
CA ARG A 263 -19.61 7.40 16.81
C ARG A 263 -19.10 8.84 16.88
N SER A 264 -18.51 9.33 15.80
CA SER A 264 -17.91 10.65 15.70
C SER A 264 -18.95 11.77 15.83
N ARG A 265 -18.50 12.95 16.24
CA ARG A 265 -19.36 14.15 16.31
C ARG A 265 -19.58 14.77 14.92
N SER A 266 -18.63 14.57 14.00
CA SER A 266 -18.63 15.08 12.63
C SER A 266 -18.93 13.93 11.68
N CYS A 267 -20.20 13.77 11.29
CA CYS A 267 -20.57 12.73 10.33
C CYS A 267 -20.23 13.16 8.90
N SER A 268 -19.80 12.20 8.08
CA SER A 268 -19.51 12.43 6.67
C SER A 268 -20.73 12.22 5.77
N ILE A 269 -21.74 11.46 6.18
CA ILE A 269 -22.99 11.27 5.42
C ILE A 269 -24.20 11.64 6.28
N PHE A 270 -25.16 12.34 5.70
CA PHE A 270 -26.43 12.73 6.31
C PHE A 270 -27.58 12.07 5.54
N ALA A 271 -28.41 11.26 6.19
CA ALA A 271 -29.47 10.49 5.52
C ALA A 271 -30.66 10.20 6.47
N PRO A 272 -31.93 10.46 6.08
CA PRO A 272 -32.31 11.38 5.00
C PRO A 272 -31.90 12.81 5.35
N ALA A 273 -31.64 13.65 4.34
CA ALA A 273 -31.15 15.01 4.50
C ALA A 273 -32.15 16.06 3.99
N MET A 274 -32.09 17.28 4.50
CA MET A 274 -32.96 18.39 4.09
C MET A 274 -32.25 19.75 4.27
N ILE A 275 -32.60 20.77 3.48
CA ILE A 275 -32.16 22.16 3.71
C ILE A 275 -32.82 22.71 4.99
N PHE A 276 -32.03 23.35 5.86
CA PHE A 276 -32.51 24.04 7.07
C PHE A 276 -32.29 25.55 6.91
N PRO A 277 -33.22 26.30 6.29
CA PRO A 277 -33.12 27.75 6.19
C PRO A 277 -32.96 28.37 7.57
N GLU A 278 -31.98 29.27 7.74
CA GLU A 278 -31.67 29.90 9.04
C GLU A 278 -31.45 28.89 10.20
N GLN A 279 -30.96 27.68 9.89
CA GLN A 279 -30.72 26.61 10.86
C GLN A 279 -31.99 26.11 11.57
N LYS A 280 -33.16 26.25 10.93
CA LYS A 280 -34.43 25.77 11.45
C LYS A 280 -35.00 24.69 10.55
N TYR A 281 -35.66 23.71 11.16
CA TYR A 281 -36.44 22.71 10.46
C TYR A 281 -37.61 23.39 9.75
N ASP A 282 -37.77 23.11 8.46
CA ASP A 282 -38.87 23.61 7.64
C ASP A 282 -39.48 22.44 6.85
N SER A 283 -40.69 22.03 7.25
CA SER A 283 -41.39 20.90 6.62
C SER A 283 -41.79 21.13 5.16
N SER A 284 -41.61 22.34 4.62
CA SER A 284 -41.86 22.64 3.21
C SER A 284 -40.66 22.37 2.31
N GLN A 285 -39.46 22.16 2.87
CA GLN A 285 -38.27 21.81 2.11
C GLN A 285 -38.33 20.36 1.62
N ARG A 286 -37.63 20.07 0.53
CA ARG A 286 -37.51 18.71 0.01
C ARG A 286 -36.54 17.90 0.86
N THR A 287 -36.86 16.62 1.03
CA THR A 287 -35.95 15.63 1.60
C THR A 287 -35.13 15.03 0.47
N TYR A 288 -33.83 14.92 0.66
CA TYR A 288 -32.89 14.25 -0.23
C TYR A 288 -32.52 12.90 0.39
N THR A 289 -32.20 11.91 -0.46
CA THR A 289 -31.86 10.55 0.01
C THR A 289 -30.67 10.60 0.95
N PHE A 290 -29.57 11.21 0.51
CA PHE A 290 -28.43 11.51 1.36
C PHE A 290 -27.59 12.66 0.84
N ILE A 291 -26.79 13.24 1.73
CA ILE A 291 -25.73 14.19 1.40
C ILE A 291 -24.43 13.70 2.03
N ALA A 292 -23.37 13.59 1.23
CA ALA A 292 -22.07 13.10 1.65
C ALA A 292 -21.01 14.19 1.51
N LYS A 293 -20.23 14.44 2.56
CA LYS A 293 -19.17 15.43 2.61
C LYS A 293 -17.82 14.77 2.37
N ALA A 294 -17.22 15.07 1.23
CA ALA A 294 -15.84 14.71 0.88
C ALA A 294 -14.87 15.80 1.41
N SER A 295 -13.56 15.57 1.28
CA SER A 295 -12.54 16.58 1.57
C SER A 295 -12.58 17.74 0.56
N ARG A 296 -12.77 17.41 -0.72
CA ARG A 296 -12.74 18.36 -1.85
C ARG A 296 -14.11 18.92 -2.24
N GLY A 297 -15.21 18.35 -1.74
CA GLY A 297 -16.56 18.78 -2.12
C GLY A 297 -17.70 18.05 -1.41
N VAL A 298 -18.91 18.17 -1.94
CA VAL A 298 -20.11 17.54 -1.40
C VAL A 298 -20.86 16.80 -2.50
N VAL A 299 -21.31 15.58 -2.21
CA VAL A 299 -22.22 14.82 -3.07
C VAL A 299 -23.65 14.97 -2.55
N VAL A 300 -24.58 15.37 -3.42
CA VAL A 300 -26.01 15.43 -3.13
C VAL A 300 -26.74 14.37 -3.94
N ALA A 301 -27.33 13.39 -3.26
CA ALA A 301 -28.04 12.28 -3.91
C ALA A 301 -29.54 12.59 -4.04
N LEU A 302 -30.05 12.52 -5.27
CA LEU A 302 -31.42 12.86 -5.63
C LEU A 302 -32.04 11.75 -6.47
N ASN A 303 -33.21 11.24 -6.05
CA ASN A 303 -33.99 10.32 -6.87
C ASN A 303 -34.81 11.10 -7.90
N ALA A 304 -34.53 10.91 -9.19
CA ALA A 304 -35.17 11.61 -10.28
C ALA A 304 -36.69 11.35 -10.35
N ASP A 305 -37.15 10.17 -9.95
CA ASP A 305 -38.56 9.78 -10.02
C ASP A 305 -39.44 10.48 -8.96
N GLU A 306 -38.83 11.12 -7.95
CA GLU A 306 -39.56 11.96 -6.99
C GLU A 306 -40.03 13.30 -7.61
N TYR A 307 -39.57 13.61 -8.82
CA TYR A 307 -39.76 14.90 -9.47
C TYR A 307 -40.54 14.76 -10.78
N GLU A 308 -41.54 15.61 -10.95
CA GLU A 308 -42.15 15.80 -12.27
C GLU A 308 -41.17 16.51 -13.22
N GLU A 309 -41.44 16.44 -14.52
CA GLU A 309 -40.61 17.05 -15.57
C GLU A 309 -40.25 18.52 -15.27
N GLY A 310 -38.95 18.83 -15.24
CA GLY A 310 -38.43 20.17 -14.95
C GLY A 310 -38.46 20.60 -13.48
N GLN A 311 -38.96 19.77 -12.55
CA GLN A 311 -38.91 20.06 -11.11
C GLN A 311 -37.53 19.76 -10.50
N LEU A 312 -36.87 18.69 -10.93
CA LEU A 312 -35.53 18.31 -10.47
C LEU A 312 -34.52 19.43 -10.74
N GLU A 313 -34.52 19.99 -11.94
CA GLU A 313 -33.63 21.10 -12.32
C GLU A 313 -33.92 22.37 -11.52
N LYS A 314 -35.18 22.62 -11.16
CA LYS A 314 -35.55 23.75 -10.28
C LYS A 314 -35.05 23.53 -8.86
N GLU A 315 -35.11 22.30 -8.35
CA GLU A 315 -34.60 21.96 -7.03
C GLU A 315 -33.07 22.08 -6.99
N ILE A 316 -32.37 21.58 -8.01
CA ILE A 316 -30.92 21.78 -8.15
C ILE A 316 -30.57 23.27 -8.21
N ALA A 317 -31.31 24.06 -9.00
CA ALA A 317 -31.11 25.51 -9.05
C ALA A 317 -31.39 26.20 -7.69
N ASN A 318 -32.31 25.66 -6.89
CA ASN A 318 -32.58 26.12 -5.53
C ASN A 318 -31.38 25.82 -4.60
N ILE A 319 -30.85 24.59 -4.62
CA ILE A 319 -29.64 24.20 -3.88
C ILE A 319 -28.47 25.10 -4.27
N GLU A 320 -28.22 25.26 -5.58
CA GLU A 320 -27.15 26.13 -6.09
C GLU A 320 -27.31 27.59 -5.66
N LYS A 321 -28.54 28.08 -5.52
CA LYS A 321 -28.81 29.45 -5.04
C LYS A 321 -28.39 29.61 -3.58
N TYR A 322 -28.79 28.70 -2.70
CA TYR A 322 -28.37 28.72 -1.29
C TYR A 322 -26.85 28.56 -1.16
N HIS A 323 -26.26 27.70 -1.99
CA HIS A 323 -24.83 27.47 -2.06
C HIS A 323 -24.06 28.75 -2.44
N LYS A 324 -24.40 29.37 -3.57
CA LYS A 324 -23.78 30.61 -4.05
C LYS A 324 -23.97 31.79 -3.10
N SER A 325 -25.02 31.80 -2.29
CA SER A 325 -25.21 32.82 -1.24
C SER A 325 -24.51 32.52 0.08
N GLY A 326 -23.83 31.37 0.21
CA GLY A 326 -23.13 30.94 1.43
C GLY A 326 -24.05 30.56 2.59
N THR A 327 -25.33 30.29 2.33
CA THR A 327 -26.37 30.02 3.36
C THR A 327 -26.90 28.60 3.35
N LEU A 328 -26.30 27.71 2.54
CA LEU A 328 -26.70 26.31 2.46
C LEU A 328 -26.37 25.57 3.76
N HIS A 329 -27.39 25.29 4.56
CA HIS A 329 -27.32 24.44 5.73
C HIS A 329 -28.15 23.19 5.48
N ILE A 330 -27.55 22.03 5.69
CA ILE A 330 -28.19 20.72 5.53
C ILE A 330 -28.26 20.06 6.89
N ALA A 331 -29.36 19.38 7.20
CA ALA A 331 -29.45 18.55 8.40
C ALA A 331 -30.20 17.24 8.15
N GLU A 332 -29.94 16.26 9.01
CA GLU A 332 -30.69 15.00 9.04
C GLU A 332 -32.13 15.27 9.48
N THR A 333 -33.06 14.52 8.92
CA THR A 333 -34.47 14.53 9.36
C THR A 333 -34.75 13.48 10.43
N PHE A 334 -33.82 12.54 10.65
CA PHE A 334 -33.92 11.45 11.63
C PHE A 334 -32.70 11.40 12.56
N ASN A 335 -32.94 11.06 13.83
CA ASN A 335 -31.87 10.91 14.82
C ASN A 335 -31.41 9.45 14.92
N ARG A 336 -30.41 9.07 14.11
CA ARG A 336 -29.92 7.69 14.05
C ARG A 336 -29.11 7.18 15.25
N PHE A 337 -28.76 8.03 16.23
CA PHE A 337 -27.90 7.63 17.37
C PHE A 337 -28.48 7.93 18.76
N ASP A 338 -29.75 8.31 18.85
CA ASP A 338 -30.43 8.63 20.12
C ASP A 338 -29.70 9.68 21.00
N LYS A 339 -28.79 10.47 20.42
CA LYS A 339 -28.14 11.62 21.07
C LYS A 339 -29.06 12.83 20.93
N SER A 340 -29.19 13.70 21.92
CA SER A 340 -30.24 14.72 22.05
C SER A 340 -30.23 15.89 21.03
N GLY A 341 -30.18 15.62 19.71
CA GLY A 341 -30.28 16.61 18.63
C GLY A 341 -30.07 16.01 17.23
N LEU A 342 -30.62 16.66 16.20
CA LEU A 342 -30.34 16.35 14.79
C LEU A 342 -28.95 16.87 14.41
N ARG A 343 -28.27 16.19 13.50
CA ARG A 343 -26.96 16.63 12.98
C ARG A 343 -27.14 17.39 11.69
N GLY A 344 -26.24 18.34 11.45
CA GLY A 344 -26.22 19.09 10.21
C GLY A 344 -24.86 19.67 9.91
N ILE A 345 -24.74 20.19 8.70
CA ILE A 345 -23.52 20.75 8.14
C ILE A 345 -23.85 22.04 7.38
N HIS A 346 -22.98 23.04 7.51
CA HIS A 346 -22.96 24.21 6.64
C HIS A 346 -22.04 23.90 5.46
N ILE A 347 -22.51 24.18 4.24
CA ILE A 347 -21.74 24.00 3.00
C ILE A 347 -21.29 25.39 2.54
N PRO A 348 -19.98 25.71 2.62
CA PRO A 348 -19.41 26.97 2.15
C PRO A 348 -19.59 27.17 0.64
N ALA A 349 -19.67 28.42 0.18
CA ALA A 349 -19.93 28.75 -1.23
C ALA A 349 -18.78 28.40 -2.20
N ASP A 350 -17.58 28.19 -1.65
CA ASP A 350 -16.36 27.79 -2.32
C ASP A 350 -16.19 26.27 -2.43
N MET A 351 -17.03 25.49 -1.74
CA MET A 351 -16.97 24.03 -1.75
C MET A 351 -17.79 23.47 -2.94
N PRO A 352 -17.19 22.75 -3.90
CA PRO A 352 -17.93 22.24 -5.06
C PRO A 352 -18.98 21.20 -4.66
N ILE A 353 -20.07 21.16 -5.44
CA ILE A 353 -21.18 20.22 -5.26
C ILE A 353 -21.31 19.35 -6.50
N GLU A 354 -21.23 18.04 -6.31
CA GLU A 354 -21.56 17.02 -7.29
C GLU A 354 -22.94 16.42 -7.00
N TYR A 355 -23.67 16.08 -8.06
CA TYR A 355 -25.03 15.54 -7.94
C TYR A 355 -25.06 14.08 -8.38
N LEU A 356 -25.37 13.18 -7.44
CA LEU A 356 -25.67 11.78 -7.74
C LEU A 356 -27.16 11.67 -8.06
N ILE A 357 -27.51 11.75 -9.33
CA ILE A 357 -28.90 11.59 -9.80
C ILE A 357 -29.13 10.12 -10.13
N TYR A 358 -30.16 9.54 -9.55
CA TYR A 358 -30.53 8.14 -9.82
C TYR A 358 -32.04 7.95 -10.02
N ASP A 359 -32.45 6.90 -10.70
CA ASP A 359 -33.85 6.47 -10.80
C ASP A 359 -34.16 5.26 -9.91
N SER A 360 -35.42 4.95 -9.72
CA SER A 360 -35.91 3.93 -8.79
C SER A 360 -35.83 2.50 -9.35
N PHE A 361 -35.07 2.27 -10.42
CA PHE A 361 -34.93 0.94 -10.98
C PHE A 361 -34.14 0.00 -10.04
N MET A 362 -34.76 -1.10 -9.63
CA MET A 362 -34.20 -2.07 -8.68
C MET A 362 -34.33 -3.55 -9.12
N ASN A 363 -35.04 -3.82 -10.21
CA ASN A 363 -35.43 -5.18 -10.58
C ASN A 363 -34.72 -5.68 -11.85
N PRO A 364 -33.68 -6.51 -11.73
CA PRO A 364 -32.91 -6.99 -12.86
C PRO A 364 -33.66 -8.00 -13.75
N ASN A 365 -34.86 -8.47 -13.37
CA ASN A 365 -35.74 -9.25 -14.24
C ASN A 365 -36.38 -8.40 -15.37
N GLN A 366 -36.32 -7.06 -15.26
CA GLN A 366 -36.88 -6.15 -16.24
C GLN A 366 -35.77 -5.50 -17.07
N MET A 367 -36.04 -5.26 -18.36
CA MET A 367 -35.08 -4.55 -19.21
C MET A 367 -35.11 -3.05 -18.91
N HIS A 368 -34.00 -2.53 -18.37
CA HIS A 368 -33.76 -1.10 -18.26
C HIS A 368 -32.67 -0.67 -19.24
N MET A 369 -32.98 0.30 -20.07
CA MET A 369 -32.03 0.84 -21.05
C MET A 369 -31.98 2.35 -20.91
N SER A 370 -30.82 2.85 -20.49
CA SER A 370 -30.51 4.27 -20.46
C SER A 370 -29.60 4.61 -21.63
N LEU A 371 -30.12 5.36 -22.59
CA LEU A 371 -29.33 5.94 -23.68
C LEU A 371 -29.02 7.37 -23.28
N GLY A 372 -27.73 7.67 -23.01
CA GLY A 372 -27.31 9.03 -22.67
C GLY A 372 -27.80 10.04 -23.71
N GLU A 373 -28.47 11.12 -23.28
CA GLU A 373 -28.95 12.15 -24.19
C GLU A 373 -27.87 13.19 -24.50
N GLU A 374 -27.66 13.46 -25.78
CA GLU A 374 -26.78 14.53 -26.26
C GLU A 374 -27.26 15.89 -25.69
N GLY A 375 -26.49 16.47 -24.75
CA GLY A 375 -26.77 17.78 -24.17
C GLY A 375 -27.36 17.79 -22.75
N LYS A 376 -27.72 16.64 -22.16
CA LYS A 376 -27.97 16.57 -20.71
C LYS A 376 -26.64 16.76 -19.97
N LYS A 377 -26.62 17.70 -19.01
CA LYS A 377 -25.40 18.06 -18.25
C LYS A 377 -25.00 17.02 -17.19
N ARG A 378 -25.90 16.12 -16.80
CA ARG A 378 -25.74 15.23 -15.65
C ARG A 378 -26.21 13.83 -16.02
N LYS A 379 -25.44 12.83 -15.62
CA LYS A 379 -25.73 11.41 -15.82
C LYS A 379 -26.77 10.95 -14.77
N THR A 380 -27.68 10.08 -15.18
CA THR A 380 -28.61 9.38 -14.28
C THR A 380 -28.19 7.93 -14.20
N CYS A 381 -27.97 7.43 -12.99
CA CYS A 381 -27.72 6.01 -12.69
C CYS A 381 -28.97 5.35 -12.10
N THR A 382 -28.92 4.08 -11.75
CA THR A 382 -30.04 3.35 -11.12
C THR A 382 -29.85 3.26 -9.61
N ALA A 383 -30.91 2.98 -8.86
CA ALA A 383 -30.81 2.71 -7.42
C ALA A 383 -29.86 1.53 -7.11
N LEU A 384 -29.73 0.57 -8.03
CA LEU A 384 -28.76 -0.54 -7.93
C LEU A 384 -27.31 -0.04 -7.94
N ASP A 385 -27.00 0.92 -8.82
CA ASP A 385 -25.65 1.51 -8.93
C ASP A 385 -25.23 2.18 -7.62
N VAL A 386 -26.16 2.88 -6.97
CA VAL A 386 -25.90 3.55 -5.68
C VAL A 386 -25.49 2.56 -4.59
N ILE A 387 -26.09 1.36 -4.55
CA ILE A 387 -25.69 0.31 -3.59
C ILE A 387 -24.25 -0.15 -3.85
N TYR A 388 -23.85 -0.29 -5.12
CA TYR A 388 -22.46 -0.64 -5.45
C TYR A 388 -21.49 0.46 -5.04
N TYR A 389 -21.79 1.72 -5.33
CA TYR A 389 -20.94 2.84 -4.91
C TYR A 389 -20.73 2.86 -3.39
N LEU A 390 -21.82 2.77 -2.63
CA LEU A 390 -21.75 2.82 -1.17
C LEU A 390 -20.97 1.65 -0.56
N ASN A 391 -21.05 0.46 -1.17
CA ASN A 391 -20.36 -0.73 -0.67
C ASN A 391 -18.86 -0.70 -0.96
N PHE A 392 -18.49 -0.26 -2.17
CA PHE A 392 -17.15 -0.47 -2.70
C PHE A 392 -16.27 0.77 -2.71
N MET A 393 -16.81 1.97 -2.48
CA MET A 393 -15.99 3.17 -2.26
C MET A 393 -15.09 2.99 -1.03
N ASP A 394 -13.82 3.40 -1.11
CA ASP A 394 -12.91 3.34 0.04
C ASP A 394 -13.21 4.46 1.05
N ASP A 395 -13.63 5.62 0.55
CA ASP A 395 -14.11 6.77 1.30
C ASP A 395 -15.09 7.62 0.45
N ILE A 396 -15.50 8.77 0.98
CA ILE A 396 -16.41 9.68 0.29
C ILE A 396 -15.71 10.47 -0.82
N ASP A 397 -14.38 10.63 -0.73
CA ASP A 397 -13.60 11.31 -1.75
C ASP A 397 -13.58 10.50 -3.05
N GLU A 398 -13.48 9.17 -2.99
CA GLU A 398 -13.56 8.30 -4.18
C GLU A 398 -14.91 8.43 -4.91
N LEU A 399 -16.03 8.50 -4.18
CA LEU A 399 -17.34 8.69 -4.81
C LEU A 399 -17.43 10.08 -5.46
N PHE A 400 -16.94 11.11 -4.78
CA PHE A 400 -16.89 12.47 -5.34
C PHE A 400 -16.04 12.51 -6.61
N GLU A 401 -14.85 11.89 -6.58
CA GLU A 401 -13.95 11.77 -7.72
C GLU A 401 -14.59 11.05 -8.90
N TYR A 402 -15.26 9.92 -8.69
CA TYR A 402 -15.92 9.20 -9.79
C TYR A 402 -17.00 10.06 -10.47
N LEU A 403 -17.80 10.77 -9.68
CA LEU A 403 -18.84 11.66 -10.19
C LEU A 403 -18.26 12.84 -10.97
N SER A 404 -17.19 13.45 -10.47
CA SER A 404 -16.45 14.50 -11.20
C SER A 404 -15.78 13.95 -12.46
N TYR A 405 -15.14 12.77 -12.39
CA TYR A 405 -14.44 12.11 -13.48
C TYR A 405 -15.36 11.80 -14.67
N SER A 406 -16.59 11.37 -14.39
CA SER A 406 -17.60 11.12 -15.44
C SER A 406 -17.85 12.34 -16.35
N ASN A 407 -17.46 13.55 -15.91
CA ASN A 407 -17.56 14.79 -16.67
C ASN A 407 -16.28 15.16 -17.46
N GLU A 408 -15.11 14.56 -17.16
CA GLU A 408 -13.80 14.92 -17.74
C GLU A 408 -13.52 14.32 -19.13
N LYS A 409 -14.30 13.29 -19.52
CA LYS A 409 -14.33 12.60 -20.83
C LYS A 409 -12.99 12.04 -21.33
N ASP A 410 -12.62 10.89 -20.76
CA ASP A 410 -11.55 10.01 -21.27
C ASP A 410 -11.99 9.15 -22.45
N TYR A 411 -13.30 9.11 -22.69
CA TYR A 411 -13.90 8.40 -23.79
C TYR A 411 -15.17 9.10 -24.30
N GLU A 412 -15.54 8.88 -25.56
CA GLU A 412 -16.75 9.47 -26.15
C GLU A 412 -18.01 8.72 -25.72
N SER A 413 -17.94 7.39 -25.62
CA SER A 413 -19.05 6.52 -25.23
C SER A 413 -18.60 5.30 -24.42
N SER A 414 -19.47 4.80 -23.56
CA SER A 414 -19.27 3.51 -22.88
C SER A 414 -20.46 2.60 -23.16
N PHE A 415 -20.21 1.30 -23.30
CA PHE A 415 -21.22 0.29 -23.49
C PHE A 415 -20.98 -0.86 -22.49
N GLY A 416 -22.05 -1.33 -21.86
CA GLY A 416 -22.01 -2.42 -20.89
C GLY A 416 -23.40 -2.87 -20.46
N PHE A 417 -23.48 -4.08 -19.91
CA PHE A 417 -24.74 -4.67 -19.44
C PHE A 417 -24.95 -4.54 -17.91
N GLY A 418 -23.89 -4.25 -17.16
CA GLY A 418 -23.89 -4.09 -15.70
C GLY A 418 -24.18 -2.67 -15.17
N SER A 419 -25.00 -1.90 -15.89
CA SER A 419 -25.31 -0.49 -15.62
C SER A 419 -24.08 0.39 -15.35
N ASP A 420 -24.22 1.46 -14.58
CA ASP A 420 -23.11 2.38 -14.28
C ASP A 420 -22.11 1.78 -13.28
N ALA A 421 -22.55 0.82 -12.44
CA ALA A 421 -21.69 0.08 -11.53
C ALA A 421 -20.55 -0.64 -12.25
N ALA A 422 -20.79 -1.28 -13.41
CA ALA A 422 -19.73 -1.93 -14.19
C ALA A 422 -18.66 -0.92 -14.66
N LEU A 423 -19.07 0.29 -15.04
CA LEU A 423 -18.14 1.36 -15.39
C LEU A 423 -17.36 1.87 -14.17
N TYR A 424 -18.02 2.02 -13.02
CA TYR A 424 -17.36 2.38 -11.76
C TYR A 424 -16.32 1.33 -11.35
N PHE A 425 -16.63 0.03 -11.41
CA PHE A 425 -15.64 -1.01 -11.14
C PHE A 425 -14.52 -1.03 -12.17
N THR A 426 -14.82 -0.81 -13.46
CA THR A 426 -13.78 -0.69 -14.49
C THR A 426 -12.85 0.48 -14.18
N TRP A 427 -13.41 1.64 -13.82
CA TRP A 427 -12.65 2.82 -13.41
C TRP A 427 -11.81 2.56 -12.16
N LYS A 428 -12.39 1.97 -11.11
CA LYS A 428 -11.70 1.65 -9.85
C LYS A 428 -10.56 0.65 -10.08
N ASN A 429 -10.81 -0.43 -10.85
CA ASN A 429 -9.83 -1.47 -11.16
C ASN A 429 -8.72 -1.01 -12.13
N GLN A 430 -8.92 0.13 -12.81
CA GLN A 430 -7.89 0.79 -13.62
C GLN A 430 -7.21 1.95 -12.88
N ASP A 431 -7.17 1.89 -11.54
CA ASP A 431 -6.55 2.88 -10.66
C ASP A 431 -7.13 4.29 -10.83
N ARG A 432 -8.47 4.36 -10.95
CA ARG A 432 -9.24 5.61 -11.09
C ARG A 432 -9.02 6.36 -12.41
N TYR A 433 -8.54 5.69 -13.47
CA TYR A 433 -8.45 6.24 -14.83
C TYR A 433 -8.66 5.19 -15.91
N ILE A 434 -9.58 5.42 -16.84
CA ILE A 434 -9.78 4.52 -17.99
C ILE A 434 -8.77 4.81 -19.10
N ALA A 435 -8.55 6.10 -19.45
CA ALA A 435 -7.50 6.50 -20.38
C ALA A 435 -6.28 6.99 -19.61
N LYS A 436 -5.26 6.13 -19.48
CA LYS A 436 -4.02 6.44 -18.75
C LYS A 436 -3.10 7.39 -19.54
N GLY A 437 -3.28 7.51 -20.85
CA GLY A 437 -2.52 8.42 -21.71
C GLY A 437 -3.28 9.64 -22.24
N ALA A 438 -2.78 10.22 -23.32
CA ALA A 438 -3.32 11.43 -23.95
C ALA A 438 -4.43 11.16 -24.99
N ILE A 439 -4.68 9.89 -25.30
CA ILE A 439 -5.68 9.48 -26.29
C ILE A 439 -7.03 9.36 -25.61
N ILE A 440 -8.06 9.94 -26.22
CA ILE A 440 -9.46 9.76 -25.84
C ILE A 440 -10.02 8.56 -26.62
N PHE A 441 -10.60 7.58 -25.93
CA PHE A 441 -11.16 6.40 -26.58
C PHE A 441 -12.56 6.69 -27.16
N ASN A 442 -12.86 6.21 -28.37
CA ASN A 442 -14.20 6.40 -28.94
C ASN A 442 -15.28 5.60 -28.16
N MET A 443 -14.94 4.38 -27.76
CA MET A 443 -15.87 3.48 -27.07
C MET A 443 -15.13 2.63 -26.05
N VAL A 444 -15.66 2.56 -24.83
CA VAL A 444 -15.21 1.66 -23.76
C VAL A 444 -16.24 0.56 -23.59
N ASP A 445 -15.85 -0.70 -23.82
CA ASP A 445 -16.66 -1.87 -23.50
C ASP A 445 -16.31 -2.33 -22.09
N VAL A 446 -17.24 -2.17 -21.15
CA VAL A 446 -17.05 -2.56 -19.74
C VAL A 446 -17.41 -4.02 -19.48
N GLY A 447 -17.83 -4.77 -20.51
CA GLY A 447 -18.09 -6.20 -20.42
C GLY A 447 -19.49 -6.59 -19.94
N TYR A 448 -19.63 -7.89 -19.69
CA TYR A 448 -20.85 -8.55 -19.18
C TYR A 448 -20.52 -9.16 -17.82
N ASP A 449 -21.41 -8.97 -16.83
CA ASP A 449 -21.29 -9.55 -15.47
C ASP A 449 -20.17 -8.95 -14.60
N THR A 450 -19.49 -7.89 -15.06
CA THR A 450 -18.35 -7.24 -14.41
C THR A 450 -18.59 -6.87 -12.95
N GLU A 451 -19.78 -6.36 -12.63
CA GLU A 451 -20.18 -6.00 -11.27
C GLU A 451 -20.39 -7.22 -10.37
N ASN A 452 -20.90 -8.33 -10.91
CA ASN A 452 -21.05 -9.57 -10.16
C ASN A 452 -19.68 -10.25 -9.96
N GLU A 453 -18.80 -10.23 -10.96
CA GLU A 453 -17.41 -10.69 -10.82
C GLU A 453 -16.68 -9.91 -9.73
N ALA A 454 -16.77 -8.59 -9.73
CA ALA A 454 -16.17 -7.74 -8.70
C ALA A 454 -16.64 -8.10 -7.27
N VAL A 455 -17.94 -8.40 -7.09
CA VAL A 455 -18.46 -8.86 -5.80
C VAL A 455 -17.89 -10.22 -5.43
N VAL A 456 -17.91 -11.19 -6.34
CA VAL A 456 -17.41 -12.55 -6.08
C VAL A 456 -15.93 -12.52 -5.71
N ASP A 457 -15.13 -11.75 -6.44
CA ASP A 457 -13.70 -11.60 -6.20
C ASP A 457 -13.44 -10.94 -4.85
N TYR A 458 -14.19 -9.89 -4.50
CA TYR A 458 -14.10 -9.27 -3.17
C TYR A 458 -14.39 -10.27 -2.03
N PHE A 459 -15.41 -11.12 -2.17
CA PHE A 459 -15.70 -12.15 -1.17
C PHE A 459 -14.65 -13.28 -1.13
N LYS A 460 -14.07 -13.65 -2.28
CA LYS A 460 -13.08 -14.73 -2.41
C LYS A 460 -11.69 -14.34 -1.93
N GLU A 461 -11.28 -13.11 -2.22
CA GLU A 461 -9.92 -12.63 -1.97
C GLU A 461 -9.87 -11.78 -0.70
N GLU A 462 -10.62 -10.67 -0.63
CA GLU A 462 -10.53 -9.69 0.47
C GLU A 462 -11.23 -10.17 1.75
N LEU A 463 -12.41 -10.80 1.64
CA LEU A 463 -13.19 -11.28 2.79
C LEU A 463 -12.94 -12.75 3.15
N LYS A 464 -11.94 -13.39 2.56
CA LYS A 464 -11.66 -14.82 2.74
C LYS A 464 -11.58 -15.26 4.21
N ASP A 465 -10.88 -14.48 5.02
CA ASP A 465 -10.65 -14.74 6.44
C ASP A 465 -11.59 -13.94 7.36
N TYR A 466 -12.58 -13.25 6.78
CA TYR A 466 -13.57 -12.46 7.52
C TYR A 466 -14.44 -13.37 8.41
N PRO A 467 -14.71 -13.00 9.68
CA PRO A 467 -15.35 -13.89 10.65
C PRO A 467 -16.89 -13.94 10.50
N PHE A 468 -17.41 -14.31 9.34
CA PHE A 468 -18.86 -14.36 9.05
C PHE A 468 -19.68 -15.25 10.01
N HIS A 469 -19.06 -16.25 10.64
CA HIS A 469 -19.72 -17.12 11.61
C HIS A 469 -19.96 -16.44 12.97
N MET A 470 -19.33 -15.29 13.23
CA MET A 470 -19.40 -14.59 14.51
C MET A 470 -20.51 -13.54 14.50
N ARG A 471 -21.29 -13.49 15.59
CA ARG A 471 -22.26 -12.42 15.84
C ARG A 471 -21.63 -11.27 16.63
N ASP A 472 -20.47 -10.80 16.16
CA ASP A 472 -19.77 -9.65 16.73
C ASP A 472 -20.21 -8.37 16.01
N TYR A 473 -20.58 -7.34 16.77
CA TYR A 473 -21.04 -6.06 16.21
C TYR A 473 -19.97 -5.39 15.33
N LEU A 474 -18.68 -5.64 15.60
CA LEU A 474 -17.57 -5.13 14.80
C LEU A 474 -17.55 -5.70 13.39
N PHE A 475 -17.99 -6.95 13.23
CA PHE A 475 -17.92 -7.69 11.97
C PHE A 475 -19.31 -7.97 11.38
N ARG A 476 -20.28 -7.11 11.70
CA ARG A 476 -21.64 -7.19 11.17
C ARG A 476 -21.76 -6.65 9.75
N GLU A 477 -20.87 -5.76 9.34
CA GLU A 477 -20.91 -5.12 8.03
C GLU A 477 -19.51 -5.18 7.39
N PRO A 478 -19.24 -6.14 6.49
CA PRO A 478 -17.93 -6.28 5.88
C PRO A 478 -17.51 -5.06 5.08
N PHE A 479 -18.45 -4.40 4.39
CA PHE A 479 -18.18 -3.24 3.55
C PHE A 479 -17.88 -1.96 4.34
N SER A 480 -18.02 -1.98 5.68
CA SER A 480 -17.64 -0.85 6.54
C SER A 480 -16.13 -0.75 6.78
N TRP A 481 -15.37 -1.78 6.35
CA TRP A 481 -13.94 -1.90 6.56
C TRP A 481 -13.16 -1.74 5.24
N LYS A 482 -12.06 -0.99 5.29
CA LYS A 482 -10.91 -1.15 4.41
C LYS A 482 -10.02 -2.23 5.03
N ILE A 483 -9.71 -3.28 4.28
CA ILE A 483 -8.93 -4.42 4.73
C ILE A 483 -7.64 -4.47 3.92
N GLU A 484 -6.49 -4.48 4.59
CA GLU A 484 -5.18 -4.55 3.94
C GLU A 484 -4.41 -5.74 4.51
N LYS A 485 -3.89 -6.61 3.65
CA LYS A 485 -3.08 -7.75 4.09
C LYS A 485 -1.69 -7.29 4.52
N ARG A 486 -1.28 -7.66 5.73
CA ARG A 486 0.07 -7.45 6.28
C ARG A 486 0.89 -8.76 6.20
N ASP A 487 2.12 -8.73 6.73
CA ASP A 487 2.95 -9.92 6.88
C ASP A 487 2.31 -10.98 7.80
N PHE A 488 2.72 -12.25 7.66
CA PHE A 488 2.34 -13.37 8.55
C PHE A 488 0.84 -13.74 8.63
N ASP A 489 0.10 -13.65 7.52
CA ASP A 489 -1.36 -13.91 7.48
C ASP A 489 -2.16 -13.04 8.47
N THR A 490 -1.67 -11.82 8.72
CA THR A 490 -2.38 -10.79 9.50
C THR A 490 -2.99 -9.74 8.58
N TYR A 491 -4.03 -9.07 9.06
CA TYR A 491 -4.79 -8.10 8.27
C TYR A 491 -4.99 -6.83 9.06
N GLU A 492 -4.81 -5.68 8.44
CA GLU A 492 -5.17 -4.38 8.99
C GLU A 492 -6.59 -4.01 8.58
N TYR A 493 -7.41 -3.66 9.56
CA TYR A 493 -8.80 -3.26 9.37
C TYR A 493 -8.91 -1.79 9.77
N THR A 494 -9.32 -0.95 8.83
CA THR A 494 -9.57 0.48 9.06
C THR A 494 -11.01 0.78 8.68
N VAL A 495 -11.76 1.48 9.54
CA VAL A 495 -13.15 1.81 9.20
C VAL A 495 -13.16 2.88 8.09
N LYS A 496 -13.97 2.66 7.04
CA LYS A 496 -14.12 3.59 5.91
C LYS A 496 -14.78 4.92 6.32
N HIS A 497 -15.57 4.89 7.40
CA HIS A 497 -16.42 5.99 7.83
C HIS A 497 -16.35 6.25 9.34
N GLY A 498 -16.17 7.52 9.70
CA GLY A 498 -15.97 7.92 11.10
C GLY A 498 -14.49 7.89 11.49
N MET A 499 -14.07 8.78 12.40
CA MET A 499 -12.65 8.97 12.68
C MET A 499 -12.05 7.88 13.59
N GLY A 500 -10.96 7.27 13.12
CA GLY A 500 -9.87 6.79 13.97
C GLY A 500 -10.11 5.47 14.71
N PHE A 501 -10.90 4.56 14.15
CA PHE A 501 -11.07 3.21 14.70
C PHE A 501 -10.57 2.16 13.71
N GLY A 502 -9.84 1.17 14.22
CA GLY A 502 -9.25 0.12 13.40
C GLY A 502 -8.48 -0.89 14.24
N GLY A 503 -7.68 -1.74 13.60
CA GLY A 503 -6.85 -2.70 14.31
C GLY A 503 -6.23 -3.79 13.44
N ILE A 504 -5.43 -4.64 14.08
CA ILE A 504 -4.83 -5.83 13.45
C ILE A 504 -5.71 -7.05 13.74
N TYR A 505 -6.18 -7.72 12.70
CA TYR A 505 -6.91 -8.98 12.75
C TYR A 505 -5.97 -10.16 12.47
N LEU A 506 -6.02 -11.16 13.34
CA LEU A 506 -5.23 -12.39 13.25
C LEU A 506 -6.18 -13.61 13.27
N PRO A 507 -6.32 -14.34 12.16
CA PRO A 507 -7.11 -15.56 12.14
C PRO A 507 -6.41 -16.70 12.91
N LEU A 508 -7.17 -17.42 13.74
CA LEU A 508 -6.71 -18.56 14.52
C LEU A 508 -7.48 -19.85 14.16
N PRO A 509 -6.92 -21.04 14.44
CA PRO A 509 -7.60 -22.32 14.22
C PRO A 509 -8.96 -22.41 14.93
N GLN A 510 -9.80 -23.37 14.49
CA GLN A 510 -11.14 -23.62 15.04
C GLN A 510 -12.07 -22.39 15.01
N LYS A 511 -11.93 -21.56 13.96
CA LYS A 511 -12.72 -20.35 13.72
C LYS A 511 -12.61 -19.31 14.86
N ASN A 512 -11.47 -19.29 15.53
CA ASN A 512 -11.13 -18.27 16.52
C ASN A 512 -10.41 -17.09 15.83
N TYR A 513 -10.32 -15.94 16.48
CA TYR A 513 -9.52 -14.81 15.99
C TYR A 513 -9.04 -13.92 17.12
N VAL A 514 -8.00 -13.13 16.84
CA VAL A 514 -7.58 -12.00 17.68
C VAL A 514 -7.79 -10.71 16.90
N PHE A 515 -8.34 -9.67 17.55
CA PHE A 515 -8.44 -8.33 16.98
C PHE A 515 -7.79 -7.31 17.92
N LEU A 516 -6.63 -6.81 17.54
CA LEU A 516 -5.88 -5.79 18.27
C LEU A 516 -6.46 -4.42 17.91
N THR A 517 -7.40 -3.92 18.71
CA THR A 517 -8.11 -2.67 18.41
C THR A 517 -7.31 -1.46 18.81
N ASN A 518 -7.28 -0.48 17.91
CA ASN A 518 -6.78 0.86 18.14
C ASN A 518 -7.91 1.89 17.93
N ASN A 519 -8.06 2.83 18.87
CA ASN A 519 -9.09 3.85 18.83
C ASN A 519 -8.49 5.21 19.17
N VAL A 520 -8.47 6.13 18.21
CA VAL A 520 -7.94 7.49 18.33
C VAL A 520 -8.62 8.27 19.47
N GLU A 521 -9.88 7.97 19.80
CA GLU A 521 -10.59 8.57 20.94
C GLU A 521 -9.87 8.34 22.27
N PHE A 522 -9.12 7.25 22.43
CA PHE A 522 -8.38 6.94 23.66
C PHE A 522 -7.22 7.89 23.91
N TYR A 523 -6.76 8.60 22.87
CA TYR A 523 -5.56 9.45 22.92
C TYR A 523 -5.87 10.95 22.82
N LYS A 524 -7.15 11.35 22.78
CA LYS A 524 -7.54 12.76 22.60
C LYS A 524 -6.99 13.72 23.65
N ASP A 525 -6.85 13.23 24.88
CA ASP A 525 -6.35 14.01 26.01
C ASP A 525 -4.86 13.78 26.29
N VAL A 526 -4.18 13.00 25.43
CA VAL A 526 -2.75 12.71 25.54
C VAL A 526 -1.97 13.90 24.96
N LYS A 527 -0.98 14.38 25.73
CA LYS A 527 -0.16 15.54 25.35
C LYS A 527 0.82 15.24 24.22
N ASP A 528 1.35 14.02 24.15
CA ASP A 528 2.29 13.55 23.13
C ASP A 528 1.86 12.17 22.62
N PHE A 529 1.17 12.14 21.48
CA PHE A 529 0.73 10.89 20.86
C PHE A 529 1.90 10.12 20.22
N GLY A 530 2.98 10.82 19.85
CA GLY A 530 4.15 10.25 19.23
C GLY A 530 4.86 9.20 20.10
N GLU A 531 4.93 9.41 21.41
CA GLU A 531 5.44 8.39 22.36
C GLU A 531 4.57 7.13 22.33
N TYR A 532 3.25 7.30 22.44
CA TYR A 532 2.31 6.18 22.44
C TYR A 532 2.33 5.38 21.14
N ARG A 533 2.60 6.02 19.99
CA ARG A 533 2.78 5.32 18.71
C ARG A 533 3.91 4.28 18.78
N GLN A 534 5.03 4.62 19.41
CA GLN A 534 6.15 3.69 19.58
C GLN A 534 5.80 2.54 20.53
N TRP A 535 5.03 2.82 21.58
CA TRP A 535 4.58 1.80 22.54
C TRP A 535 3.64 0.79 21.84
N ILE A 536 2.68 1.31 21.07
CA ILE A 536 1.73 0.50 20.31
C ILE A 536 2.48 -0.42 19.34
N GLN A 537 3.42 0.10 18.56
CA GLN A 537 4.21 -0.71 17.63
C GLN A 537 4.96 -1.85 18.32
N LEU A 538 5.64 -1.57 19.44
CA LEU A 538 6.34 -2.61 20.21
C LEU A 538 5.38 -3.67 20.74
N LEU A 539 4.26 -3.24 21.34
CA LEU A 539 3.29 -4.14 21.94
C LEU A 539 2.55 -4.98 20.89
N GLU A 540 2.20 -4.40 19.74
CA GLU A 540 1.62 -5.11 18.61
C GLU A 540 2.58 -6.18 18.08
N GLU A 541 3.89 -5.90 17.96
CA GLU A 541 4.88 -6.88 17.53
C GLU A 541 5.04 -8.01 18.57
N ILE A 542 5.07 -7.69 19.87
CA ILE A 542 5.09 -8.71 20.96
C ILE A 542 3.85 -9.60 20.90
N ILE A 543 2.66 -9.00 20.73
CA ILE A 543 1.40 -9.75 20.72
C ILE A 543 1.31 -10.62 19.47
N THR A 544 1.61 -10.08 18.29
CA THR A 544 1.53 -10.79 17.00
C THR A 544 2.51 -11.97 16.96
N GLU A 545 3.80 -11.74 17.27
CA GLU A 545 4.80 -12.81 17.33
C GLU A 545 4.50 -13.82 18.45
N GLY A 546 3.86 -13.35 19.52
CA GLY A 546 3.36 -14.16 20.62
C GLY A 546 2.29 -15.15 20.16
N PHE A 547 1.21 -14.65 19.56
CA PHE A 547 0.07 -15.44 19.07
C PHE A 547 0.46 -16.41 17.96
N ASP A 548 1.30 -15.99 17.00
CA ASP A 548 1.85 -16.88 15.97
C ASP A 548 2.52 -18.12 16.60
N SER A 549 3.29 -17.89 17.67
CA SER A 549 4.06 -18.93 18.34
C SER A 549 3.23 -19.86 19.23
N ILE A 550 2.02 -19.45 19.60
CA ILE A 550 1.05 -20.25 20.36
C ILE A 550 -0.17 -20.64 19.55
N LYS A 551 -0.16 -20.47 18.21
CA LYS A 551 -1.31 -20.77 17.34
C LYS A 551 -1.86 -22.20 17.56
N CYS A 552 -0.98 -23.16 17.81
CA CYS A 552 -1.35 -24.55 18.11
C CYS A 552 -2.16 -24.74 19.41
N VAL A 553 -2.10 -23.80 20.36
CA VAL A 553 -2.91 -23.84 21.59
C VAL A 553 -4.40 -23.72 21.27
N PHE A 554 -4.73 -23.03 20.18
CA PHE A 554 -6.09 -22.77 19.73
C PHE A 554 -6.66 -23.86 18.80
N GLU A 555 -5.92 -24.95 18.56
CA GLU A 555 -6.40 -26.11 17.79
C GLU A 555 -7.28 -27.04 18.64
N ASP A 556 -7.13 -27.03 19.97
CA ASP A 556 -7.89 -27.87 20.89
C ASP A 556 -9.23 -27.21 21.23
N ASN A 557 -10.32 -27.85 20.80
CA ASN A 557 -11.69 -27.39 21.07
C ASN A 557 -12.04 -27.32 22.57
N LYS A 558 -11.28 -27.98 23.45
CA LYS A 558 -11.44 -27.83 24.90
C LYS A 558 -10.95 -26.47 25.40
N ALA A 559 -10.02 -25.84 24.69
CA ALA A 559 -9.47 -24.55 25.05
C ALA A 559 -10.46 -23.42 24.71
N ILE A 560 -10.66 -23.17 23.40
CA ILE A 560 -11.68 -22.26 22.86
C ILE A 560 -12.08 -22.71 21.45
N SER A 561 -13.32 -22.44 21.05
CA SER A 561 -13.81 -22.67 19.69
C SER A 561 -14.86 -21.62 19.34
N ASN A 562 -14.85 -21.11 18.11
CA ASN A 562 -15.74 -20.03 17.65
C ASN A 562 -15.75 -18.83 18.62
N THR A 563 -14.57 -18.42 19.10
CA THR A 563 -14.43 -17.35 20.10
C THR A 563 -13.50 -16.26 19.57
N GLY A 564 -13.94 -15.01 19.67
CA GLY A 564 -13.11 -13.83 19.38
C GLY A 564 -12.33 -13.38 20.60
N ILE A 565 -11.12 -12.84 20.40
CA ILE A 565 -10.33 -12.16 21.43
C ILE A 565 -10.01 -10.75 20.93
N GLN A 566 -10.74 -9.75 21.40
CA GLN A 566 -10.39 -8.35 21.17
C GLN A 566 -9.43 -7.88 22.25
N ILE A 567 -8.32 -7.27 21.85
CA ILE A 567 -7.33 -6.70 22.76
C ILE A 567 -7.24 -5.21 22.49
N ALA A 568 -7.53 -4.39 23.50
CA ALA A 568 -7.51 -2.93 23.40
C ALA A 568 -6.45 -2.35 24.35
N PHE A 569 -5.47 -1.64 23.78
CA PHE A 569 -4.57 -0.80 24.56
C PHE A 569 -5.26 0.50 24.94
N MET A 570 -5.08 0.95 26.18
CA MET A 570 -5.58 2.24 26.65
C MET A 570 -4.48 3.00 27.39
N PRO A 571 -4.30 4.31 27.11
CA PRO A 571 -3.49 5.19 27.97
C PRO A 571 -3.99 5.16 29.41
N ILE A 572 -3.08 5.30 30.37
CA ILE A 572 -3.43 5.27 31.79
C ILE A 572 -4.35 6.43 32.17
N GLU A 573 -4.16 7.59 31.54
CA GLU A 573 -5.00 8.78 31.73
C GLU A 573 -6.44 8.51 31.29
N TYR A 574 -6.61 7.82 30.15
CA TYR A 574 -7.91 7.44 29.65
C TYR A 574 -8.58 6.40 30.55
N ALA A 575 -7.83 5.38 31.00
CA ALA A 575 -8.35 4.36 31.91
C ALA A 575 -8.87 4.97 33.21
N VAL A 576 -8.14 5.93 33.80
CA VAL A 576 -8.59 6.66 35.00
C VAL A 576 -9.82 7.52 34.69
N HIS A 577 -9.83 8.25 33.57
CA HIS A 577 -10.96 9.09 33.19
C HIS A 577 -12.25 8.28 32.95
N ALA A 578 -12.13 7.10 32.35
CA ALA A 578 -13.23 6.20 32.06
C ALA A 578 -13.74 5.41 33.28
N GLY A 579 -13.17 5.60 34.47
CA GLY A 579 -13.55 4.88 35.68
C GLY A 579 -13.09 3.41 35.69
N HIS A 580 -11.92 3.15 35.07
CA HIS A 580 -11.32 1.83 34.93
C HIS A 580 -10.06 1.67 35.79
N GLU A 581 -10.04 2.23 37.00
CA GLU A 581 -8.86 2.21 37.88
C GLU A 581 -8.66 0.92 38.69
N SER A 582 -9.70 0.08 38.83
CA SER A 582 -9.67 -1.03 39.81
C SER A 582 -8.56 -2.07 39.59
N PHE A 583 -8.20 -2.35 38.33
CA PHE A 583 -7.15 -3.33 37.98
C PHE A 583 -5.73 -2.73 37.98
N LEU A 584 -5.59 -1.40 38.13
CA LEU A 584 -4.30 -0.71 38.19
C LEU A 584 -3.56 -0.93 39.53
N TYR A 585 -4.23 -1.53 40.52
CA TYR A 585 -3.66 -1.83 41.84
C TYR A 585 -3.16 -3.28 41.99
N GLU A 586 -3.28 -4.10 40.94
CA GLU A 586 -2.81 -5.48 40.96
C GLU A 586 -1.27 -5.56 40.98
N ASP A 587 -0.72 -6.63 41.55
CA ASP A 587 0.73 -6.84 41.54
C ASP A 587 1.18 -7.38 40.18
N ARG A 588 1.57 -6.48 39.27
CA ARG A 588 2.04 -6.75 37.91
C ARG A 588 3.45 -6.23 37.67
N ILE A 589 4.16 -6.77 36.70
CA ILE A 589 5.52 -6.32 36.35
C ILE A 589 5.50 -5.31 35.20
N TYR A 590 4.78 -5.59 34.12
CA TYR A 590 4.85 -4.85 32.85
C TYR A 590 3.54 -4.15 32.50
N VAL A 591 2.41 -4.86 32.60
CA VAL A 591 1.10 -4.35 32.18
C VAL A 591 0.00 -4.74 33.16
N TYR A 592 -0.99 -3.86 33.27
CA TYR A 592 -2.25 -4.15 33.94
C TYR A 592 -3.29 -4.53 32.89
N SER A 593 -4.14 -5.50 33.17
CA SER A 593 -5.17 -5.95 32.23
C SER A 593 -6.44 -6.38 32.94
N ASP A 594 -7.58 -6.21 32.26
CA ASP A 594 -8.84 -6.81 32.63
C ASP A 594 -9.53 -7.46 31.43
N ALA A 595 -10.60 -8.21 31.67
CA ALA A 595 -11.38 -8.79 30.59
C ALA A 595 -12.88 -8.85 30.89
N GLN A 596 -13.66 -8.66 29.83
CA GLN A 596 -15.11 -8.84 29.81
C GLN A 596 -15.48 -9.85 28.71
N TYR A 597 -16.53 -10.64 28.93
CA TYR A 597 -17.05 -11.55 27.93
C TYR A 597 -18.41 -11.05 27.44
N TYR A 598 -18.53 -10.81 26.13
CA TYR A 598 -19.74 -10.30 25.51
C TYR A 598 -19.86 -10.84 24.08
N SER A 599 -21.06 -11.27 23.68
CA SER A 599 -21.38 -11.79 22.33
C SER A 599 -20.34 -12.77 21.76
N HIS A 600 -19.99 -13.81 22.52
CA HIS A 600 -19.03 -14.85 22.11
C HIS A 600 -17.59 -14.35 21.88
N LYS A 601 -17.23 -13.21 22.48
CA LYS A 601 -15.91 -12.59 22.42
C LYS A 601 -15.41 -12.19 23.80
N TRP A 602 -14.12 -12.37 24.00
CA TRP A 602 -13.37 -11.79 25.12
C TRP A 602 -12.83 -10.42 24.71
N ILE A 603 -13.18 -9.39 25.47
CA ILE A 603 -12.62 -8.04 25.31
C ILE A 603 -11.63 -7.85 26.46
N ILE A 604 -10.35 -7.93 26.13
CA ILE A 604 -9.22 -7.68 27.02
C ILE A 604 -8.82 -6.22 26.86
N ARG A 605 -8.73 -5.49 27.96
CA ARG A 605 -8.23 -4.12 27.96
C ARG A 605 -6.98 -4.07 28.79
N TYR A 606 -5.95 -3.37 28.31
CA TYR A 606 -4.69 -3.33 29.03
C TYR A 606 -4.04 -1.95 28.99
N VAL A 607 -3.27 -1.67 30.05
CA VAL A 607 -2.56 -0.42 30.30
C VAL A 607 -1.11 -0.76 30.63
N VAL A 608 -0.17 0.00 30.07
CA VAL A 608 1.26 -0.17 30.38
C VAL A 608 1.54 0.34 31.79
N LYS A 609 2.17 -0.49 32.63
CA LYS A 609 2.60 -0.11 33.98
C LYS A 609 3.89 0.70 33.94
N ASP A 610 4.88 0.21 33.20
CA ASP A 610 6.22 0.80 33.11
C ASP A 610 6.85 0.46 31.76
N ILE A 611 6.77 1.40 30.81
CA ILE A 611 7.32 1.20 29.46
C ILE A 611 8.86 1.15 29.47
N ASN A 612 9.51 1.90 30.36
CA ASN A 612 10.97 1.95 30.41
C ASN A 612 11.52 0.59 30.83
N ARG A 613 10.87 -0.05 31.80
CA ARG A 613 11.18 -1.42 32.18
C ARG A 613 10.96 -2.42 31.04
N ILE A 614 9.89 -2.27 30.25
CA ILE A 614 9.67 -3.12 29.07
C ILE A 614 10.82 -2.96 28.07
N TYR A 615 11.24 -1.72 27.78
CA TYR A 615 12.35 -1.45 26.88
C TYR A 615 13.66 -2.07 27.39
N GLU A 616 14.02 -1.84 28.66
CA GLU A 616 15.22 -2.39 29.29
C GLU A 616 15.22 -3.93 29.28
N ASP A 617 14.15 -4.56 29.76
CA ASP A 617 14.08 -6.02 29.89
C ASP A 617 14.07 -6.72 28.51
N ILE A 618 13.48 -6.13 27.47
CA ILE A 618 13.51 -6.68 26.09
C ILE A 618 14.89 -6.48 25.44
N GLN A 619 15.52 -5.33 25.68
CA GLN A 619 16.86 -5.06 25.17
C GLN A 619 17.88 -6.06 25.76
N GLU A 620 17.83 -6.31 27.08
CA GLU A 620 18.72 -7.23 27.78
C GLU A 620 18.40 -8.72 27.54
N ALA A 621 17.15 -9.05 27.18
CA ALA A 621 16.72 -10.43 26.97
C ALA A 621 17.57 -11.14 25.89
N LYS A 622 17.88 -12.42 26.15
CA LYS A 622 18.57 -13.32 25.19
C LYS A 622 17.63 -14.33 24.55
N ASN A 623 16.42 -14.47 25.11
CA ASN A 623 15.41 -15.43 24.73
C ASN A 623 14.03 -14.77 24.84
N ARG A 624 12.97 -15.53 24.56
CA ARG A 624 11.59 -15.01 24.54
C ARG A 624 10.92 -14.92 25.91
N SER A 625 11.63 -15.09 27.02
CA SER A 625 10.99 -15.10 28.34
C SER A 625 10.27 -13.79 28.65
N THR A 626 10.88 -12.64 28.33
CA THR A 626 10.30 -11.32 28.57
C THR A 626 9.07 -11.09 27.70
N GLU A 627 9.16 -11.38 26.39
CA GLU A 627 8.03 -11.30 25.45
C GLU A 627 6.81 -12.07 25.97
N PHE A 628 7.01 -13.32 26.40
CA PHE A 628 5.92 -14.17 26.91
C PHE A 628 5.45 -13.82 28.32
N ASN A 629 6.27 -13.15 29.13
CA ASN A 629 5.81 -12.61 30.41
C ASN A 629 4.84 -11.46 30.18
N ILE A 630 5.15 -10.55 29.25
CA ILE A 630 4.28 -9.44 28.86
C ILE A 630 2.97 -9.98 28.27
N LEU A 631 3.06 -10.88 27.28
CA LEU A 631 1.87 -11.49 26.67
C LEU A 631 1.00 -12.20 27.72
N ARG A 632 1.62 -12.93 28.67
CA ARG A 632 0.89 -13.56 29.76
C ARG A 632 0.17 -12.52 30.61
N GLU A 633 0.81 -11.41 30.99
CA GLU A 633 0.16 -10.35 31.76
C GLU A 633 -1.04 -9.74 31.03
N ILE A 634 -0.97 -9.59 29.71
CA ILE A 634 -2.14 -9.19 28.91
C ILE A 634 -3.25 -10.24 29.00
N LEU A 635 -2.92 -11.53 28.88
CA LEU A 635 -3.90 -12.62 28.78
C LEU A 635 -4.40 -13.16 30.12
N ILE A 636 -3.80 -12.82 31.26
CA ILE A 636 -4.16 -13.40 32.58
C ILE A 636 -5.66 -13.37 32.88
N PRO A 637 -6.40 -12.26 32.66
CA PRO A 637 -7.83 -12.22 32.93
C PRO A 637 -8.65 -13.26 32.15
N LEU A 638 -8.18 -13.64 30.95
CA LEU A 638 -8.73 -14.73 30.14
C LEU A 638 -8.28 -16.10 30.67
N LEU A 639 -6.97 -16.28 30.90
CA LEU A 639 -6.38 -17.54 31.33
C LEU A 639 -6.93 -18.00 32.68
N ASP A 640 -7.14 -17.10 33.63
CA ASP A 640 -7.69 -17.42 34.96
C ASP A 640 -9.14 -17.92 34.88
N ARG A 641 -9.90 -17.47 33.86
CA ARG A 641 -11.29 -17.88 33.63
C ARG A 641 -11.40 -19.12 32.75
N MET A 642 -10.31 -19.54 32.09
CA MET A 642 -10.27 -20.66 31.15
C MET A 642 -9.11 -21.62 31.47
N PRO A 643 -9.29 -22.56 32.43
CA PRO A 643 -8.22 -23.43 32.92
C PRO A 643 -7.56 -24.30 31.86
N ASP A 644 -8.34 -24.85 30.92
CA ASP A 644 -7.81 -25.70 29.83
C ASP A 644 -6.89 -24.90 28.89
N LEU A 645 -7.31 -23.67 28.55
CA LEU A 645 -6.49 -22.74 27.77
C LEU A 645 -5.20 -22.36 28.53
N ASN A 646 -5.31 -22.12 29.84
CA ASN A 646 -4.18 -21.79 30.70
C ASN A 646 -3.14 -22.92 30.76
N GLU A 647 -3.58 -24.17 30.93
CA GLU A 647 -2.67 -25.33 30.96
C GLU A 647 -1.88 -25.45 29.63
N LEU A 648 -2.58 -25.34 28.50
CA LEU A 648 -1.96 -25.41 27.18
C LEU A 648 -1.03 -24.23 26.92
N PHE A 649 -1.45 -23.01 27.27
CA PHE A 649 -0.64 -21.80 27.16
C PHE A 649 0.64 -21.92 27.99
N GLU A 650 0.56 -22.28 29.28
CA GLU A 650 1.74 -22.41 30.16
C GLU A 650 2.68 -23.54 29.72
N SER A 651 2.13 -24.65 29.21
CA SER A 651 2.91 -25.75 28.65
C SER A 651 3.69 -25.31 27.40
N LYS A 652 3.05 -24.57 26.49
CA LYS A 652 3.69 -24.05 25.29
C LYS A 652 4.70 -22.95 25.62
N ARG A 653 4.32 -21.98 26.47
CA ARG A 653 5.15 -20.88 26.97
C ARG A 653 6.49 -21.37 27.50
N LYS A 654 6.51 -22.38 28.38
CA LYS A 654 7.75 -22.96 28.93
C LYS A 654 8.74 -23.46 27.87
N LYS A 655 8.25 -23.92 26.72
CA LYS A 655 9.09 -24.38 25.60
C LYS A 655 9.62 -23.20 24.79
N VAL A 656 8.71 -22.32 24.35
CA VAL A 656 9.05 -21.21 23.45
C VAL A 656 9.84 -20.09 24.13
N SER A 657 9.68 -19.89 25.44
CA SER A 657 10.46 -18.91 26.20
C SER A 657 11.97 -19.17 26.20
N LEU A 658 12.41 -20.39 25.87
CA LEU A 658 13.83 -20.75 25.76
C LEU A 658 14.42 -20.47 24.37
N GLU A 659 13.59 -20.20 23.37
CA GLU A 659 14.01 -19.89 22.00
C GLU A 659 14.62 -18.49 21.92
N LYS A 660 15.37 -18.20 20.84
CA LYS A 660 15.92 -16.87 20.57
C LYS A 660 14.79 -15.83 20.48
N LYS A 661 15.07 -14.60 20.92
CA LYS A 661 14.08 -13.54 20.91
C LYS A 661 13.67 -13.16 19.49
N LYS A 662 12.43 -12.71 19.32
CA LYS A 662 11.89 -12.24 18.05
C LYS A 662 11.62 -10.74 18.04
N VAL A 663 11.55 -10.10 19.21
CA VAL A 663 11.34 -8.67 19.33
C VAL A 663 12.63 -7.99 19.82
N GLY A 664 13.00 -6.88 19.20
CA GLY A 664 14.20 -6.13 19.52
C GLY A 664 13.91 -4.67 19.86
N VAL A 665 14.57 -4.16 20.89
CA VAL A 665 14.54 -2.74 21.26
C VAL A 665 15.94 -2.15 21.11
N PHE A 666 16.00 -0.94 20.57
CA PHE A 666 17.23 -0.17 20.41
C PHE A 666 17.00 1.26 20.90
N SER A 667 17.94 1.78 21.69
CA SER A 667 17.93 3.16 22.18
C SER A 667 19.15 3.92 21.68
N THR A 668 18.94 5.15 21.25
CA THR A 668 19.99 6.06 20.80
C THR A 668 19.61 7.51 21.09
N SER A 669 20.61 8.37 21.28
CA SER A 669 20.42 9.80 21.39
C SER A 669 20.52 10.49 20.02
N VAL A 670 19.81 11.60 19.89
CA VAL A 670 19.91 12.53 18.76
C VAL A 670 20.55 13.84 19.24
N GLU A 671 21.26 14.53 18.36
CA GLU A 671 21.93 15.80 18.66
C GLU A 671 21.09 17.02 18.26
N TYR A 672 19.79 16.83 18.05
CA TYR A 672 18.84 17.86 17.65
C TYR A 672 17.55 17.77 18.48
N LYS A 673 16.82 18.88 18.62
CA LYS A 673 15.47 18.87 19.21
C LYS A 673 14.52 18.13 18.28
N TRP A 674 13.68 17.28 18.86
CA TRP A 674 12.81 16.38 18.12
C TRP A 674 11.46 16.20 18.83
N ASP A 675 10.38 16.23 18.05
CA ASP A 675 9.04 15.84 18.46
C ASP A 675 8.61 14.57 17.72
N ASN A 676 8.08 13.59 18.46
CA ASN A 676 7.64 12.30 17.93
C ASN A 676 6.31 12.37 17.15
N ASN A 677 5.59 13.48 17.23
CA ASN A 677 4.39 13.73 16.43
C ASN A 677 4.79 14.07 15.00
N VAL A 678 5.11 13.06 14.20
CA VAL A 678 5.54 13.25 12.81
C VAL A 678 4.38 13.52 11.85
N GLN A 679 4.64 14.37 10.86
CA GLN A 679 3.78 14.57 9.69
C GLN A 679 4.28 13.66 8.56
N ASN A 680 3.39 12.84 8.01
CA ASN A 680 3.69 11.92 6.91
C ASN A 680 2.80 12.23 5.70
N PHE A 681 3.41 12.12 4.53
CA PHE A 681 2.74 12.10 3.23
C PHE A 681 3.06 10.79 2.53
N SER A 682 2.10 10.26 1.78
CA SER A 682 2.22 9.00 1.08
C SER A 682 1.36 9.07 -0.16
N PRO A 683 1.92 9.50 -1.31
CA PRO A 683 1.19 9.50 -2.56
C PRO A 683 0.72 8.08 -2.91
N GLU A 684 -0.58 7.95 -3.17
CA GLU A 684 -1.20 6.72 -3.66
C GLU A 684 -1.13 6.61 -5.19
N ASP A 685 -1.46 5.43 -5.73
CA ASP A 685 -1.31 5.13 -7.16
C ASP A 685 -2.08 6.08 -8.08
N TYR A 686 -3.28 6.55 -7.69
CA TYR A 686 -4.04 7.50 -8.51
C TYR A 686 -3.32 8.85 -8.66
N HIS A 687 -2.57 9.31 -7.65
CA HIS A 687 -1.76 10.53 -7.77
C HIS A 687 -0.69 10.39 -8.85
N TYR A 688 -0.01 9.23 -8.90
CA TYR A 688 0.97 8.94 -9.94
C TYR A 688 0.32 8.84 -11.31
N HIS A 689 -0.87 8.23 -11.43
CA HIS A 689 -1.61 8.15 -12.68
C HIS A 689 -2.04 9.54 -13.19
N GLU A 690 -2.55 10.41 -12.34
CA GLU A 690 -2.91 11.79 -12.71
C GLU A 690 -1.69 12.51 -13.30
N VAL A 691 -0.54 12.43 -12.62
CA VAL A 691 0.71 13.04 -13.09
C VAL A 691 1.16 12.43 -14.42
N ARG A 692 1.10 11.11 -14.57
CA ARG A 692 1.48 10.43 -15.83
C ARG A 692 0.61 10.88 -16.99
N LYS A 693 -0.69 11.04 -16.77
CA LYS A 693 -1.63 11.53 -17.78
C LYS A 693 -1.32 12.97 -18.17
N ARG A 694 -0.98 13.84 -17.22
CA ARG A 694 -0.48 15.20 -17.51
C ARG A 694 0.79 15.15 -18.36
N ILE A 695 1.76 14.30 -18.00
CA ILE A 695 2.99 14.10 -18.78
C ILE A 695 2.67 13.58 -20.20
N ALA A 696 1.73 12.65 -20.35
CA ALA A 696 1.31 12.12 -21.64
C ALA A 696 0.70 13.23 -22.52
N ASN A 697 -0.18 14.06 -21.95
CA ASN A 697 -0.75 15.23 -22.63
C ASN A 697 0.33 16.21 -23.08
N VAL A 698 1.36 16.43 -22.26
CA VAL A 698 2.54 17.23 -22.62
C VAL A 698 3.31 16.59 -23.78
N CYS A 699 3.53 15.27 -23.76
CA CYS A 699 4.22 14.54 -24.83
C CYS A 699 3.46 14.63 -26.17
N TYR A 700 2.14 14.44 -26.12
CA TYR A 700 1.25 14.57 -27.27
C TYR A 700 1.28 15.99 -27.85
N GLY A 701 1.10 17.01 -27.00
CA GLY A 701 1.14 18.42 -27.41
C GLY A 701 2.47 18.87 -28.00
N ASN A 702 3.58 18.21 -27.64
CA ASN A 702 4.92 18.47 -28.18
C ASN A 702 5.33 17.56 -29.35
N MET A 703 4.40 16.74 -29.88
CA MET A 703 4.62 15.84 -31.02
C MET A 703 5.78 14.83 -30.82
N ILE A 704 5.97 14.35 -29.58
CA ILE A 704 6.96 13.32 -29.28
C ILE A 704 6.41 11.97 -29.75
N LYS A 705 7.18 11.22 -30.53
CA LYS A 705 6.68 9.98 -31.12
C LYS A 705 6.67 8.83 -30.09
N PRO A 706 5.67 7.94 -30.14
CA PRO A 706 5.75 6.65 -29.48
C PRO A 706 6.98 5.84 -29.93
N GLY A 707 7.55 5.07 -29.02
CA GLY A 707 8.73 4.24 -29.26
C GLY A 707 9.63 4.07 -28.03
N ILE A 708 10.62 3.19 -28.18
CA ILE A 708 11.66 2.94 -27.17
C ILE A 708 12.90 3.74 -27.53
N TYR A 709 13.41 4.52 -26.58
CA TYR A 709 14.58 5.37 -26.77
C TYR A 709 15.68 5.01 -25.79
N ARG A 710 16.93 4.91 -26.28
CA ARG A 710 18.12 4.50 -25.49
C ARG A 710 19.25 5.52 -25.58
N GLY A 711 20.16 5.51 -24.60
CA GLY A 711 21.37 6.33 -24.58
C GLY A 711 21.13 7.81 -24.89
N GLN A 712 21.95 8.39 -25.77
CA GLN A 712 21.85 9.82 -26.09
C GLN A 712 20.50 10.24 -26.70
N GLU A 713 19.80 9.35 -27.40
CA GLU A 713 18.48 9.64 -27.96
C GLU A 713 17.44 9.81 -26.85
N ALA A 714 17.43 8.89 -25.86
CA ALA A 714 16.59 9.02 -24.67
C ALA A 714 16.87 10.34 -23.93
N ASN A 715 18.15 10.68 -23.73
CA ASN A 715 18.53 11.94 -23.09
C ASN A 715 17.96 13.16 -23.83
N GLN A 716 18.05 13.19 -25.17
CA GLN A 716 17.52 14.30 -25.97
C GLN A 716 16.00 14.43 -25.84
N ILE A 717 15.27 13.31 -25.86
CA ILE A 717 13.81 13.31 -25.75
C ILE A 717 13.36 13.75 -24.37
N ILE A 718 13.98 13.23 -23.31
CA ILE A 718 13.68 13.67 -21.93
C ILE A 718 13.89 15.17 -21.81
N ARG A 719 15.03 15.70 -22.30
CA ARG A 719 15.31 17.13 -22.23
C ARG A 719 14.34 17.97 -23.07
N ALA A 720 13.79 17.43 -24.17
CA ALA A 720 12.80 18.11 -24.98
C ALA A 720 11.44 18.24 -24.27
N MET A 721 10.94 17.19 -23.62
CA MET A 721 9.68 17.25 -22.85
C MET A 721 9.80 17.97 -21.52
N GLN A 722 10.95 17.86 -20.84
CA GLN A 722 11.13 18.31 -19.46
C GLN A 722 10.80 19.78 -19.24
N LYS A 723 11.01 20.65 -20.24
CA LYS A 723 10.66 22.07 -20.11
C LYS A 723 9.15 22.27 -19.92
N ALA A 724 8.34 21.65 -20.76
CA ALA A 724 6.88 21.79 -20.69
C ALA A 724 6.29 21.11 -19.44
N ILE A 725 6.85 19.96 -19.04
CA ILE A 725 6.45 19.28 -17.80
C ILE A 725 6.75 20.15 -16.57
N ILE A 726 7.91 20.82 -16.53
CA ILE A 726 8.25 21.72 -15.42
C ILE A 726 7.34 22.94 -15.39
N GLU A 727 7.02 23.54 -16.55
CA GLU A 727 6.09 24.67 -16.61
C GLU A 727 4.69 24.28 -16.11
N ASP A 728 4.21 23.07 -16.42
CA ASP A 728 2.95 22.54 -15.88
C ASP A 728 3.01 22.33 -14.37
N PHE A 729 4.05 21.65 -13.88
CA PHE A 729 4.28 21.45 -12.43
C PHE A 729 4.38 22.76 -11.66
N GLU A 730 5.12 23.74 -12.17
CA GLU A 730 5.24 25.06 -11.53
C GLU A 730 3.89 25.78 -11.49
N GLY A 731 3.06 25.63 -12.54
CA GLY A 731 1.69 26.14 -12.55
C GLY A 731 0.81 25.52 -11.45
N GLU A 732 0.98 24.22 -11.17
CA GLU A 732 0.28 23.54 -10.08
C GLU A 732 0.75 24.02 -8.70
N VAL A 733 2.06 24.10 -8.47
CA VAL A 733 2.63 24.61 -7.20
C VAL A 733 2.18 26.04 -6.91
N SER A 734 2.13 26.90 -7.93
CA SER A 734 1.74 28.31 -7.81
C SER A 734 0.31 28.56 -7.35
N LYS A 735 -0.56 27.53 -7.30
CA LYS A 735 -1.94 27.65 -6.81
C LYS A 735 -2.01 27.89 -5.30
N TYR A 736 -1.03 27.42 -4.54
CA TYR A 736 -1.08 27.36 -3.08
C TYR A 736 -0.20 28.42 -2.42
N SER A 737 -0.51 28.73 -1.15
CA SER A 737 0.30 29.62 -0.33
C SER A 737 1.71 29.06 -0.16
N TRP A 738 2.71 29.76 -0.70
CA TRP A 738 4.09 29.27 -0.67
C TRP A 738 4.62 29.06 0.76
N SER A 739 4.23 29.93 1.70
CA SER A 739 4.73 29.88 3.08
C SER A 739 4.14 28.71 3.87
N GLU A 740 2.83 28.49 3.79
CA GLU A 740 2.15 27.38 4.46
C GLU A 740 2.53 26.03 3.85
N LEU A 741 2.67 25.97 2.52
CA LEU A 741 3.21 24.80 1.83
C LEU A 741 4.65 24.51 2.27
N HIS A 742 5.50 25.54 2.40
CA HIS A 742 6.87 25.35 2.88
C HIS A 742 6.93 24.79 4.30
N TYR A 743 6.06 25.23 5.23
CA TYR A 743 6.03 24.71 6.60
C TYR A 743 5.73 23.21 6.62
N SER A 744 4.71 22.78 5.86
CA SER A 744 4.30 21.38 5.77
C SER A 744 5.40 20.51 5.15
N LEU A 745 6.02 20.98 4.06
CA LEU A 745 7.10 20.26 3.40
C LEU A 745 8.37 20.19 4.26
N LEU A 746 8.69 21.24 5.00
CA LEU A 746 9.85 21.26 5.90
C LEU A 746 9.66 20.31 7.08
N ASP A 747 8.43 20.16 7.61
CA ASP A 747 8.13 19.19 8.67
C ASP A 747 8.25 17.75 8.16
N TYR A 748 7.75 17.48 6.95
CA TYR A 748 7.93 16.17 6.31
C TYR A 748 9.39 15.87 5.96
N HIS A 749 10.12 16.83 5.39
CA HIS A 749 11.57 16.71 5.16
C HIS A 749 12.32 16.40 6.46
N SER A 750 11.94 17.03 7.57
CA SER A 750 12.51 16.76 8.89
C SER A 750 12.26 15.31 9.34
N THR A 751 11.06 14.79 9.07
CA THR A 751 10.69 13.40 9.35
C THR A 751 11.52 12.42 8.53
N LEU A 752 11.66 12.66 7.23
CA LEU A 752 12.47 11.82 6.34
C LEU A 752 13.95 11.81 6.74
N LEU A 753 14.52 12.97 7.09
CA LEU A 753 15.89 13.05 7.60
C LEU A 753 16.07 12.27 8.91
N HIS A 754 15.06 12.30 9.79
CA HIS A 754 15.08 11.56 11.05
C HIS A 754 15.08 10.06 10.78
N ASP A 755 14.20 9.59 9.91
CA ASP A 755 14.12 8.18 9.53
C ASP A 755 15.42 7.69 8.88
N ILE A 756 16.05 8.51 8.03
CA ILE A 756 17.35 8.18 7.41
C ILE A 756 18.46 8.02 8.46
N ASP A 757 18.52 8.89 9.48
CA ASP A 757 19.52 8.84 10.56
C ASP A 757 19.27 7.66 11.51
N ILE A 758 18.02 7.48 11.95
CA ILE A 758 17.64 6.44 12.89
C ILE A 758 17.76 5.05 12.27
N ASN A 759 17.28 4.84 11.04
CA ASN A 759 17.41 3.53 10.38
C ASN A 759 18.87 3.18 10.08
N TRP A 760 19.73 4.18 9.84
CA TRP A 760 21.17 3.93 9.76
C TRP A 760 21.76 3.41 11.08
N LYS A 761 21.37 4.02 12.21
CA LYS A 761 21.80 3.61 13.55
C LYS A 761 21.22 2.25 13.97
N ARG A 762 20.01 1.90 13.48
CA ARG A 762 19.35 0.61 13.76
C ARG A 762 19.98 -0.57 13.02
N TYR A 763 20.61 -0.35 11.86
CA TYR A 763 21.16 -1.45 11.07
C TYR A 763 22.26 -2.20 11.84
N GLY A 764 21.97 -3.45 12.21
CA GLY A 764 22.88 -4.29 12.99
C GLY A 764 23.00 -3.93 14.48
N SER A 765 22.11 -3.08 15.01
CA SER A 765 22.12 -2.72 16.44
C SER A 765 21.40 -3.74 17.34
N TYR A 766 20.52 -4.54 16.77
CA TYR A 766 19.82 -5.62 17.49
C TYR A 766 20.77 -6.80 17.71
N SER A 767 20.66 -7.42 18.90
CA SER A 767 21.46 -8.59 19.26
C SER A 767 20.58 -9.72 19.76
N GLY A 768 20.96 -10.96 19.46
CA GLY A 768 20.28 -12.16 19.97
C GLY A 768 18.92 -12.47 19.34
N LEU A 769 18.57 -11.82 18.22
CA LEU A 769 17.38 -12.16 17.43
C LEU A 769 17.50 -13.56 16.81
N ASP A 770 16.36 -14.19 16.59
CA ASP A 770 16.24 -15.33 15.68
C ASP A 770 16.80 -14.98 14.29
N GLU A 771 17.40 -15.95 13.59
CA GLU A 771 18.10 -15.71 12.32
C GLU A 771 17.16 -15.27 11.20
N LYS A 772 15.96 -15.86 11.13
CA LYS A 772 14.97 -15.46 10.13
C LYS A 772 14.48 -14.03 10.41
N LYS A 773 14.23 -13.73 11.69
CA LYS A 773 13.76 -12.40 12.13
C LYS A 773 14.84 -11.33 11.99
N ASP A 774 16.11 -11.64 12.26
CA ASP A 774 17.24 -10.71 12.06
C ASP A 774 17.37 -10.32 10.58
N LYS A 775 17.21 -11.28 9.66
CA LYS A 775 17.20 -11.00 8.23
C LYS A 775 16.03 -10.09 7.86
N GLU A 776 14.80 -10.46 8.22
CA GLU A 776 13.60 -9.67 7.97
C GLU A 776 13.73 -8.22 8.48
N VAL A 777 14.23 -8.04 9.71
CA VAL A 777 14.45 -6.72 10.31
C VAL A 777 15.50 -5.91 9.52
N ARG A 778 16.58 -6.54 9.06
CA ARG A 778 17.61 -5.87 8.24
C ARG A 778 17.06 -5.46 6.88
N ASP A 779 16.31 -6.34 6.22
CA ASP A 779 15.68 -6.10 4.92
C ASP A 779 14.72 -4.91 5.06
N ARG A 780 13.83 -4.94 6.06
CA ARG A 780 12.90 -3.86 6.39
C ARG A 780 13.58 -2.52 6.67
N ILE A 781 14.70 -2.51 7.41
CA ILE A 781 15.46 -1.29 7.71
C ILE A 781 16.08 -0.69 6.43
N ILE A 782 16.61 -1.54 5.54
CA ILE A 782 17.15 -1.10 4.25
C ILE A 782 16.03 -0.48 3.42
N ASP A 783 14.90 -1.17 3.27
CA ASP A 783 13.78 -0.72 2.44
C ASP A 783 13.21 0.61 2.94
N GLN A 784 12.94 0.72 4.25
CA GLN A 784 12.47 1.96 4.86
C GLN A 784 13.45 3.12 4.65
N ARG A 785 14.75 2.86 4.78
CA ARG A 785 15.77 3.91 4.63
C ARG A 785 15.97 4.32 3.17
N GLU A 786 16.01 3.39 2.23
CA GLU A 786 16.13 3.74 0.81
C GLU A 786 14.87 4.45 0.30
N LYS A 787 13.67 4.05 0.76
CA LYS A 787 12.43 4.79 0.51
C LYS A 787 12.51 6.22 1.06
N ALA A 788 12.88 6.39 2.33
CA ALA A 788 12.99 7.71 2.94
C ALA A 788 13.99 8.63 2.21
N LYS A 789 15.13 8.10 1.74
CA LYS A 789 16.07 8.87 0.91
C LYS A 789 15.48 9.30 -0.43
N HIS A 790 14.69 8.43 -1.06
CA HIS A 790 14.04 8.72 -2.32
C HIS A 790 12.99 9.82 -2.15
N ASP A 791 12.12 9.66 -1.16
CA ASP A 791 11.08 10.64 -0.82
C ASP A 791 11.67 11.98 -0.37
N ASP A 792 12.83 11.97 0.30
CA ASP A 792 13.56 13.18 0.70
C ASP A 792 14.02 14.00 -0.50
N ARG A 793 14.52 13.33 -1.55
CA ARG A 793 14.93 13.98 -2.80
C ARG A 793 13.73 14.62 -3.51
N ASN A 794 12.58 13.94 -3.52
CA ASN A 794 11.35 14.45 -4.12
C ASN A 794 10.84 15.68 -3.34
N THR A 795 10.85 15.59 -2.02
CA THR A 795 10.45 16.68 -1.12
C THR A 795 11.37 17.90 -1.28
N LEU A 796 12.70 17.70 -1.36
CA LEU A 796 13.66 18.77 -1.60
C LEU A 796 13.45 19.45 -2.97
N TYR A 797 13.13 18.68 -4.01
CA TYR A 797 12.80 19.25 -5.33
C TYR A 797 11.58 20.18 -5.24
N LEU A 798 10.53 19.76 -4.53
CA LEU A 798 9.32 20.56 -4.33
C LEU A 798 9.57 21.76 -3.41
N ILE A 799 10.33 21.62 -2.31
CA ILE A 799 10.74 22.73 -1.44
C ILE A 799 11.46 23.80 -2.24
N GLU A 800 12.47 23.44 -3.02
CA GLU A 800 13.24 24.41 -3.80
C GLU A 800 12.39 25.05 -4.91
N THR A 801 11.50 24.30 -5.54
CA THR A 801 10.57 24.86 -6.54
C THR A 801 9.62 25.87 -5.90
N ASN A 802 9.00 25.52 -4.77
CA ASN A 802 8.10 26.40 -4.04
C ASN A 802 8.81 27.70 -3.58
N LEU A 803 10.02 27.58 -3.04
CA LEU A 803 10.84 28.73 -2.64
C LEU A 803 11.25 29.60 -3.83
N TYR A 804 11.56 28.99 -4.98
CA TYR A 804 11.91 29.72 -6.20
C TYR A 804 10.72 30.53 -6.75
N LEU A 805 9.53 29.94 -6.76
CA LEU A 805 8.31 30.57 -7.28
C LEU A 805 7.79 31.67 -6.35
N HIS A 806 7.80 31.45 -5.04
CA HIS A 806 7.38 32.42 -4.01
C HIS A 806 6.00 33.04 -4.33
N CYS A 807 5.01 32.20 -4.64
CA CYS A 807 3.67 32.64 -5.02
C CYS A 807 2.81 32.97 -3.79
N GLU A 808 2.42 34.23 -3.66
CA GLU A 808 1.47 34.68 -2.65
C GLU A 808 0.05 34.29 -3.09
N SER A 809 -0.48 33.23 -2.47
CA SER A 809 -1.86 32.74 -2.65
C SER A 809 -2.51 32.55 -1.28
N GLU A 810 -3.83 32.75 -1.21
CA GLU A 810 -4.62 32.51 0.01
C GLU A 810 -5.08 31.04 0.12
N THR A 811 -4.94 30.25 -0.96
CA THR A 811 -5.34 28.84 -0.99
C THR A 811 -4.36 27.97 -0.22
N LEU A 812 -4.85 27.16 0.73
CA LEU A 812 -4.04 26.20 1.48
C LEU A 812 -4.05 24.84 0.77
N ALA A 813 -2.88 24.21 0.68
CA ALA A 813 -2.78 22.85 0.16
C ALA A 813 -3.33 21.86 1.19
N THR A 814 -4.23 20.97 0.75
CA THR A 814 -4.66 19.81 1.53
C THR A 814 -3.57 18.72 1.53
N ILE A 815 -3.75 17.67 2.35
CA ILE A 815 -2.85 16.50 2.34
C ILE A 815 -2.79 15.87 0.94
N ASP A 816 -3.95 15.79 0.29
CA ASP A 816 -4.10 15.21 -1.03
C ASP A 816 -3.41 16.04 -2.12
N ASP A 817 -3.54 17.37 -2.05
CA ASP A 817 -2.79 18.29 -2.93
C ASP A 817 -1.27 18.09 -2.78
N ILE A 818 -0.77 17.96 -1.55
CA ILE A 818 0.67 17.76 -1.29
C ILE A 818 1.13 16.40 -1.82
N ASN A 819 0.33 15.34 -1.65
CA ASN A 819 0.62 14.02 -2.21
C ASN A 819 0.71 14.07 -3.74
N LEU A 820 -0.21 14.77 -4.42
CA LEU A 820 -0.14 14.99 -5.87
C LEU A 820 1.15 15.70 -6.27
N LEU A 821 1.50 16.79 -5.58
CA LEU A 821 2.73 17.55 -5.86
C LEU A 821 4.00 16.72 -5.63
N LEU A 822 4.02 15.84 -4.62
CA LEU A 822 5.12 14.91 -4.36
C LEU A 822 5.22 13.82 -5.43
N ALA A 823 4.10 13.25 -5.88
CA ALA A 823 4.07 12.32 -7.02
C ALA A 823 4.59 13.00 -8.31
N TYR A 824 4.27 14.27 -8.51
CA TYR A 824 4.78 15.06 -9.63
C TYR A 824 6.29 15.30 -9.51
N ALA A 825 6.76 15.75 -8.35
CA ALA A 825 8.19 15.92 -8.08
C ALA A 825 8.98 14.63 -8.28
N ASN A 826 8.42 13.47 -7.90
CA ASN A 826 9.01 12.15 -8.14
C ASN A 826 9.28 11.91 -9.63
N TRP A 827 8.29 12.13 -10.51
CA TRP A 827 8.48 11.97 -11.95
C TRP A 827 9.57 12.88 -12.51
N LEU A 828 9.65 14.14 -12.04
CA LEU A 828 10.70 15.07 -12.47
C LEU A 828 12.10 14.64 -12.03
N VAL A 829 12.23 14.09 -10.81
CA VAL A 829 13.48 13.53 -10.28
C VAL A 829 13.88 12.28 -11.06
N VAL A 830 12.96 11.35 -11.27
CA VAL A 830 13.18 10.09 -12.02
C VAL A 830 13.60 10.38 -13.46
N LEU A 831 12.88 11.25 -14.17
CA LEU A 831 13.24 11.63 -15.54
C LEU A 831 14.63 12.27 -15.60
N ASN A 832 14.99 13.12 -14.63
CA ASN A 832 16.33 13.69 -14.60
C ASN A 832 17.42 12.64 -14.32
N ASP A 833 17.18 11.70 -13.40
CA ASP A 833 18.11 10.61 -13.11
C ASP A 833 18.32 9.71 -14.34
N VAL A 834 17.23 9.31 -15.00
CA VAL A 834 17.28 8.52 -16.24
C VAL A 834 18.01 9.28 -17.35
N ALA A 835 17.77 10.59 -17.50
CA ALA A 835 18.52 11.40 -18.45
C ALA A 835 20.02 11.40 -18.13
N ASP A 836 20.40 11.52 -16.86
CA ASP A 836 21.81 11.47 -16.44
C ASP A 836 22.43 10.08 -16.69
N MET A 837 21.70 8.99 -16.46
CA MET A 837 22.16 7.63 -16.78
C MET A 837 22.38 7.44 -18.29
N CYS A 838 21.37 7.79 -19.08
CA CYS A 838 21.37 7.69 -20.55
C CYS A 838 22.44 8.59 -21.20
N HIS A 839 22.88 9.65 -20.51
CA HIS A 839 23.99 10.47 -20.98
C HIS A 839 25.31 9.71 -21.02
N PHE A 840 25.51 8.74 -20.12
CA PHE A 840 26.76 8.02 -19.97
C PHE A 840 26.72 6.57 -20.43
N ALA A 841 25.58 5.88 -20.31
CA ALA A 841 25.42 4.47 -20.61
C ALA A 841 24.22 4.23 -21.55
N ASP A 842 24.41 3.38 -22.57
CA ASP A 842 23.38 3.14 -23.59
C ASP A 842 22.31 2.12 -23.15
N ASN A 843 22.64 1.21 -22.23
CA ASN A 843 21.80 0.06 -21.87
C ASN A 843 21.53 -0.07 -20.37
N GLU A 844 21.80 0.93 -19.52
CA GLU A 844 21.47 0.82 -18.07
C GLU A 844 20.01 1.21 -17.80
N ALA A 845 19.48 2.17 -18.55
CA ALA A 845 18.10 2.63 -18.47
C ALA A 845 17.62 3.08 -19.86
N TYR A 846 16.32 3.05 -20.07
CA TYR A 846 15.69 3.56 -21.28
C TYR A 846 14.31 4.12 -20.97
N ILE A 847 13.79 4.92 -21.89
CA ILE A 847 12.40 5.40 -21.83
C ILE A 847 11.59 4.71 -22.92
N GLU A 848 10.38 4.33 -22.57
CA GLU A 848 9.34 3.89 -23.49
C GLU A 848 8.23 4.92 -23.48
N ILE A 849 7.79 5.33 -24.68
CA ILE A 849 6.60 6.15 -24.86
C ILE A 849 5.61 5.28 -25.60
N THR A 850 4.51 4.93 -24.94
CA THR A 850 3.48 4.06 -25.52
C THR A 850 2.71 4.78 -26.64
N ASP A 851 1.88 4.05 -27.39
CA ASP A 851 1.00 4.64 -28.40
C ASP A 851 0.00 5.66 -27.79
N GLU A 852 -0.30 5.54 -26.49
CA GLU A 852 -1.11 6.50 -25.74
C GLU A 852 -0.29 7.67 -25.16
N TYR A 853 0.99 7.79 -25.53
CA TYR A 853 1.93 8.81 -25.05
C TYR A 853 2.28 8.69 -23.56
N VAL A 854 1.94 7.57 -22.93
CA VAL A 854 2.34 7.28 -21.55
C VAL A 854 3.85 7.05 -21.52
N VAL A 855 4.52 7.70 -20.57
CA VAL A 855 5.97 7.59 -20.39
C VAL A 855 6.28 6.54 -19.32
N ASP A 856 7.12 5.58 -19.67
CA ASP A 856 7.68 4.57 -18.80
C ASP A 856 9.21 4.69 -18.74
N THR A 857 9.77 4.54 -17.54
CA THR A 857 11.22 4.46 -17.34
C THR A 857 11.58 3.04 -16.93
N LEU A 858 12.36 2.35 -17.76
CA LEU A 858 12.68 0.95 -17.57
C LEU A 858 14.20 0.80 -17.36
N ALA A 859 14.57 0.01 -16.36
CA ALA A 859 15.95 -0.45 -16.17
C ALA A 859 16.13 -1.76 -16.96
N ASP A 860 17.26 -1.92 -17.63
CA ASP A 860 17.58 -3.16 -18.36
C ASP A 860 17.84 -4.28 -17.33
N ASP A 861 17.18 -5.44 -17.50
CA ASP A 861 17.13 -6.62 -16.61
C ASP A 861 18.28 -6.71 -15.57
N GLN A 862 18.17 -5.97 -14.47
CA GLN A 862 18.96 -6.19 -13.26
C GLN A 862 18.12 -7.07 -12.34
N ASP A 863 18.58 -8.30 -12.11
CA ASP A 863 17.97 -9.22 -11.14
C ASP A 863 17.71 -8.46 -9.82
N ALA A 864 16.46 -8.40 -9.37
CA ALA A 864 16.09 -7.75 -8.12
C ALA A 864 16.89 -8.31 -6.94
N GLU A 865 17.22 -9.62 -6.99
CA GLU A 865 18.11 -10.29 -6.03
C GLU A 865 19.54 -9.70 -6.04
N ALA A 866 20.07 -9.32 -7.20
CA ALA A 866 21.39 -8.73 -7.31
C ALA A 866 21.43 -7.31 -6.72
N LEU A 867 20.35 -6.53 -6.87
CA LEU A 867 20.23 -5.21 -6.27
C LEU A 867 20.09 -5.28 -4.74
N SER A 868 19.25 -6.20 -4.24
CA SER A 868 19.12 -6.48 -2.81
C SER A 868 20.46 -6.92 -2.19
N GLY A 869 21.16 -7.84 -2.84
CA GLY A 869 22.50 -8.28 -2.43
C GLY A 869 23.52 -7.13 -2.39
N LEU A 870 23.43 -6.18 -3.32
CA LEU A 870 24.28 -4.98 -3.32
C LEU A 870 23.97 -4.06 -2.14
N HIS A 871 22.71 -3.81 -1.81
CA HIS A 871 22.33 -2.99 -0.65
C HIS A 871 22.86 -3.61 0.65
N HIS A 872 22.63 -4.91 0.89
CA HIS A 872 23.18 -5.59 2.07
C HIS A 872 24.69 -5.44 2.19
N ARG A 873 25.40 -5.55 1.06
CA ARG A 873 26.86 -5.40 1.00
C ARG A 873 27.29 -3.97 1.34
N ILE A 874 26.59 -2.96 0.84
CA ILE A 874 26.87 -1.54 1.14
C ILE A 874 26.70 -1.26 2.64
N TYR A 875 25.61 -1.71 3.25
CA TYR A 875 25.33 -1.44 4.66
C TYR A 875 26.29 -2.19 5.58
N SER A 876 26.54 -3.46 5.30
CA SER A 876 27.41 -4.32 6.13
C SER A 876 28.88 -3.88 6.10
N TYR A 877 29.33 -3.26 5.00
CA TYR A 877 30.72 -2.84 4.79
C TYR A 877 30.88 -1.31 4.68
N SER A 878 30.06 -0.56 5.41
CA SER A 878 30.05 0.91 5.40
C SER A 878 31.20 1.58 6.17
N GLY A 879 31.99 0.82 6.94
CA GLY A 879 33.04 1.33 7.84
C GLY A 879 34.22 2.05 7.18
N GLY A 880 34.34 2.03 5.85
CA GLY A 880 35.31 2.83 5.11
C GLY A 880 36.78 2.43 5.34
N LEU A 881 37.68 3.42 5.27
CA LEU A 881 39.11 3.23 5.55
C LEU A 881 39.40 3.26 7.05
N LYS A 882 40.46 2.55 7.46
CA LYS A 882 41.04 2.73 8.79
C LYS A 882 41.71 4.10 8.90
N ARG A 883 41.12 4.99 9.71
CA ARG A 883 41.60 6.36 9.94
C ARG A 883 42.83 6.42 10.86
N ASP A 884 43.70 7.39 10.61
CA ASP A 884 44.87 7.73 11.43
C ASP A 884 44.66 9.10 12.10
N HIS A 885 44.61 9.11 13.43
CA HIS A 885 44.24 10.30 14.21
C HIS A 885 45.25 11.44 14.05
N GLU A 886 46.55 11.17 14.01
CA GLU A 886 47.58 12.21 13.86
C GLU A 886 47.51 12.87 12.48
N THR A 887 47.35 12.06 11.43
CA THR A 887 47.17 12.53 10.06
C THR A 887 45.90 13.35 9.94
N ASP A 888 44.78 12.84 10.45
CA ASP A 888 43.49 13.52 10.37
C ASP A 888 43.49 14.85 11.11
N PHE A 889 44.01 14.88 12.34
CA PHE A 889 44.12 16.11 13.12
C PHE A 889 44.96 17.16 12.39
N LYS A 890 46.11 16.77 11.82
CA LYS A 890 46.99 17.67 11.08
C LYS A 890 46.29 18.28 9.86
N TYR A 891 45.53 17.50 9.10
CA TYR A 891 44.83 18.01 7.92
C TYR A 891 43.59 18.82 8.29
N LEU A 892 42.85 18.45 9.35
CA LEU A 892 41.72 19.22 9.85
C LEU A 892 42.11 20.63 10.29
N GLU A 893 43.24 20.79 11.01
CA GLU A 893 43.71 22.13 11.39
C GLU A 893 44.05 22.99 10.17
N LYS A 894 44.67 22.40 9.14
CA LYS A 894 44.91 23.12 7.88
C LYS A 894 43.63 23.45 7.12
N VAL A 895 42.62 22.58 7.19
CA VAL A 895 41.31 22.82 6.56
C VAL A 895 40.66 24.05 7.18
N LYS A 896 40.76 24.26 8.50
CA LYS A 896 40.24 25.48 9.15
C LYS A 896 40.83 26.75 8.54
N GLU A 897 42.15 26.77 8.33
CA GLU A 897 42.85 27.90 7.71
C GLU A 897 42.38 28.13 6.26
N THR A 898 42.42 27.10 5.41
CA THR A 898 42.03 27.24 3.99
C THR A 898 40.54 27.52 3.81
N PHE A 899 39.69 26.96 4.68
CA PHE A 899 38.25 27.20 4.66
C PHE A 899 37.96 28.67 4.95
N LYS A 900 38.59 29.24 5.96
CA LYS A 900 38.45 30.67 6.28
C LYS A 900 38.91 31.58 5.14
N GLU A 901 39.99 31.21 4.45
CA GLU A 901 40.45 31.95 3.28
C GLU A 901 39.49 31.88 2.08
N ASP A 902 38.83 30.73 1.87
CA ASP A 902 37.91 30.52 0.75
C ASP A 902 36.50 31.10 1.04
N MET A 903 36.00 30.94 2.27
CA MET A 903 34.62 31.25 2.68
C MET A 903 34.46 32.61 3.38
N GLY A 904 35.53 33.13 3.96
CA GLY A 904 35.52 34.41 4.70
C GLY A 904 35.08 34.33 6.15
N PHE A 905 34.75 33.14 6.68
CA PHE A 905 34.38 32.91 8.09
C PHE A 905 35.01 31.61 8.63
N ASP A 906 35.11 31.47 9.95
CA ASP A 906 35.75 30.32 10.60
C ASP A 906 34.89 29.05 10.51
N LEU A 907 35.53 27.89 10.30
CA LEU A 907 34.83 26.61 10.26
C LEU A 907 34.23 26.23 11.62
N THR A 908 34.90 26.56 12.72
CA THR A 908 34.44 26.27 14.09
C THR A 908 33.18 27.07 14.39
N ASP A 909 33.23 28.39 14.14
CA ASP A 909 32.08 29.28 14.31
C ASP A 909 30.87 28.83 13.45
N PHE A 910 31.14 28.33 12.23
CA PHE A 910 30.13 27.76 11.35
C PHE A 910 29.52 26.45 11.89
N LEU A 911 30.30 25.57 12.50
CA LEU A 911 29.77 24.35 13.13
C LEU A 911 29.01 24.66 14.43
N ASP A 912 29.42 25.72 15.13
CA ASP A 912 28.83 26.19 16.37
C ASP A 912 27.44 26.81 16.12
N ILE A 913 27.26 27.63 15.08
CA ILE A 913 25.93 28.14 14.68
C ILE A 913 24.97 27.02 14.24
N LEU A 914 25.47 26.01 13.53
CA LEU A 914 24.63 24.85 13.18
C LEU A 914 24.20 24.07 14.42
N SER A 915 25.10 23.89 15.38
CA SER A 915 24.79 23.22 16.66
C SER A 915 23.77 24.03 17.48
N TYR A 916 23.89 25.36 17.47
CA TYR A 916 22.92 26.26 18.10
C TYR A 916 21.50 26.04 17.57
N PHE A 917 21.31 26.07 16.25
CA PHE A 917 20.00 25.84 15.65
C PHE A 917 19.52 24.38 15.77
N SER A 918 20.43 23.42 15.96
CA SER A 918 20.07 22.01 16.14
C SER A 918 19.51 21.74 17.53
N ASN A 919 20.12 22.27 18.60
CA ASN A 919 19.70 21.91 19.94
C ASN A 919 19.80 23.00 21.02
N SER A 920 20.54 24.09 20.80
CA SER A 920 20.90 25.00 21.90
C SER A 920 19.97 26.22 22.03
N PHE A 921 19.26 26.63 20.97
CA PHE A 921 18.36 27.79 20.99
C PHE A 921 17.32 27.77 22.13
N SER A 922 17.02 28.94 22.69
CA SER A 922 16.00 29.08 23.75
C SER A 922 14.58 28.87 23.21
N GLU A 923 13.78 28.05 23.91
CA GLU A 923 12.37 27.81 23.56
C GLU A 923 11.46 29.02 23.83
N THR A 924 11.93 29.97 24.63
CA THR A 924 11.14 31.17 24.97
C THR A 924 11.09 32.21 23.86
N ILE A 925 12.02 32.15 22.89
CA ILE A 925 12.12 33.11 21.79
C ILE A 925 11.62 32.55 20.45
N VAL A 926 11.34 31.25 20.39
CA VAL A 926 10.84 30.58 19.19
C VAL A 926 9.35 30.26 19.32
N LYS A 927 8.66 30.35 18.19
CA LYS A 927 7.30 29.82 18.03
C LYS A 927 7.37 28.54 17.21
N LYS A 928 6.76 27.48 17.71
CA LYS A 928 6.55 26.24 16.96
C LYS A 928 5.42 26.43 15.94
N ILE A 929 5.70 26.19 14.66
CA ILE A 929 4.74 26.34 13.54
C ILE A 929 4.45 25.03 12.80
N GLY A 930 5.31 24.02 12.97
CA GLY A 930 5.07 22.61 12.64
C GLY A 930 5.56 21.73 13.79
N ASN A 931 5.54 20.40 13.68
CA ASN A 931 5.99 19.53 14.77
C ASN A 931 7.50 19.67 15.03
N ASN A 932 8.29 19.81 13.98
CA ASN A 932 9.73 19.99 14.02
C ASN A 932 10.19 21.26 13.29
N VAL A 933 9.29 22.26 13.16
CA VAL A 933 9.55 23.53 12.47
C VAL A 933 9.32 24.72 13.39
N PHE A 934 10.31 25.61 13.46
CA PHE A 934 10.34 26.76 14.35
C PHE A 934 10.45 28.07 13.59
N ARG A 935 9.90 29.13 14.19
CA ARG A 935 9.92 30.49 13.69
C ARG A 935 10.35 31.46 14.78
N ALA A 936 11.27 32.37 14.49
CA ALA A 936 11.63 33.46 15.40
C ALA A 936 12.18 34.69 14.68
N PRO A 937 12.09 35.89 15.28
CA PRO A 937 12.73 37.08 14.73
C PRO A 937 14.24 36.90 14.63
N MET A 938 14.83 37.24 13.49
CA MET A 938 16.28 37.09 13.26
C MET A 938 17.13 37.75 14.34
N LYS A 939 16.73 38.94 14.81
CA LYS A 939 17.45 39.70 15.84
C LYS A 939 17.46 38.99 17.20
N GLU A 940 16.41 38.26 17.54
CA GLU A 940 16.33 37.54 18.82
C GLU A 940 17.21 36.28 18.78
N LEU A 941 17.18 35.55 17.68
CA LEU A 941 18.06 34.38 17.46
C LEU A 941 19.54 34.78 17.48
N LEU A 942 19.90 35.90 16.84
CA LEU A 942 21.28 36.39 16.85
C LEU A 942 21.74 36.76 18.26
N ARG A 943 20.89 37.42 19.05
CA ARG A 943 21.19 37.77 20.44
C ARG A 943 21.37 36.52 21.32
N ASP A 944 20.45 35.56 21.23
CA ASP A 944 20.51 34.32 21.99
C ASP A 944 21.77 33.51 21.62
N PHE A 945 22.13 33.44 20.33
CA PHE A 945 23.38 32.83 19.89
C PHE A 945 24.63 33.50 20.48
N LEU A 946 24.72 34.83 20.44
CA LEU A 946 25.85 35.58 21.01
C LEU A 946 25.97 35.39 22.54
N GLU A 947 24.83 35.35 23.24
CA GLU A 947 24.79 35.06 24.67
C GLU A 947 25.31 33.65 24.98
N GLN A 948 24.88 32.64 24.21
CA GLN A 948 25.33 31.25 24.39
C GLN A 948 26.81 31.07 24.06
N MET A 949 27.32 31.82 23.09
CA MET A 949 28.75 31.84 22.74
C MET A 949 29.60 32.68 23.70
N ASN A 950 29.03 33.26 24.76
CA ASN A 950 29.73 34.15 25.71
C ASN A 950 30.51 35.28 25.02
N ASN A 951 30.01 35.78 23.88
CA ASN A 951 30.69 36.77 23.03
C ASN A 951 32.09 36.36 22.52
N VAL A 952 32.38 35.05 22.39
CA VAL A 952 33.60 34.55 21.74
C VAL A 952 33.63 34.93 20.25
N ILE A 953 32.44 34.92 19.63
CA ILE A 953 32.23 35.38 18.25
C ILE A 953 31.74 36.84 18.23
N THR A 954 32.16 37.60 17.23
CA THR A 954 31.70 38.99 17.06
C THR A 954 30.29 39.03 16.46
N GLU A 955 29.54 40.12 16.70
CA GLU A 955 28.21 40.32 16.10
C GLU A 955 28.28 40.35 14.56
N GLU A 956 29.35 40.92 14.00
CA GLU A 956 29.57 40.99 12.54
C GLU A 956 29.81 39.61 11.92
N ASP A 957 30.65 38.78 12.56
CA ASP A 957 30.93 37.41 12.12
C ASP A 957 29.67 36.53 12.25
N ALA A 958 28.95 36.63 13.38
CA ALA A 958 27.70 35.92 13.60
C ALA A 958 26.63 36.30 12.56
N ALA A 959 26.45 37.61 12.29
CA ALA A 959 25.54 38.07 11.26
C ALA A 959 25.92 37.56 9.86
N THR A 960 27.22 37.47 9.56
CA THR A 960 27.72 36.92 8.30
C THR A 960 27.35 35.43 8.15
N LEU A 961 27.54 34.64 9.20
CA LEU A 961 27.16 33.21 9.22
C LEU A 961 25.64 33.02 9.09
N PHE A 962 24.85 33.79 9.84
CA PHE A 962 23.39 33.77 9.74
C PHE A 962 22.94 34.06 8.31
N ASN A 963 23.44 35.14 7.71
CA ASN A 963 23.08 35.52 6.33
C ASN A 963 23.52 34.48 5.30
N TYR A 964 24.66 33.81 5.53
CA TYR A 964 25.13 32.72 4.68
C TYR A 964 24.18 31.52 4.69
N LEU A 965 23.55 31.22 5.83
CA LEU A 965 22.58 30.13 5.98
C LEU A 965 21.19 30.46 5.44
N VAL A 966 20.89 31.72 5.11
CA VAL A 966 19.60 32.13 4.53
C VAL A 966 19.58 31.87 3.03
N VAL A 967 18.62 31.06 2.58
CA VAL A 967 18.50 30.70 1.16
C VAL A 967 18.18 31.91 0.28
N SER A 968 18.90 32.02 -0.83
CA SER A 968 18.58 32.99 -1.89
C SER A 968 17.67 32.34 -2.93
N SER A 969 16.35 32.50 -2.77
CA SER A 969 15.32 31.88 -3.62
C SER A 969 15.54 32.06 -5.12
N GLN A 970 15.92 33.26 -5.56
CA GLN A 970 16.12 33.60 -6.98
C GLN A 970 17.27 32.81 -7.64
N ASN A 971 18.21 32.28 -6.86
CA ASN A 971 19.41 31.61 -7.35
C ASN A 971 19.32 30.08 -7.32
N LEU A 972 18.19 29.49 -6.92
CA LEU A 972 18.03 28.03 -6.79
C LEU A 972 18.21 27.26 -8.12
N LYS A 973 17.86 27.88 -9.25
CA LYS A 973 18.07 27.32 -10.61
C LYS A 973 19.43 27.68 -11.23
N THR A 974 20.34 28.29 -10.48
CA THR A 974 21.64 28.76 -10.99
C THR A 974 22.74 27.74 -10.70
N GLU A 975 23.46 27.29 -11.73
CA GLU A 975 24.64 26.45 -11.61
C GLU A 975 25.88 27.23 -12.09
N ASN A 976 26.89 27.40 -11.23
CA ASN A 976 28.14 28.10 -11.56
C ASN A 976 27.92 29.46 -12.27
N GLY A 977 26.95 30.24 -11.78
CA GLY A 977 26.56 31.54 -12.35
C GLY A 977 25.69 31.48 -13.61
N LYS A 978 25.31 30.29 -14.11
CA LYS A 978 24.41 30.11 -15.26
C LYS A 978 23.02 29.70 -14.82
N ILE A 979 22.02 30.47 -15.20
CA ILE A 979 20.60 30.15 -14.95
C ILE A 979 20.16 29.00 -15.86
N ASN A 980 19.50 27.99 -15.29
CA ASN A 980 18.84 26.91 -16.01
C ASN A 980 17.32 27.07 -15.93
N PHE A 981 16.60 26.44 -16.87
CA PHE A 981 15.13 26.43 -16.83
C PHE A 981 14.56 25.44 -15.80
N TYR A 982 15.37 24.45 -15.39
CA TYR A 982 15.03 23.41 -14.42
C TYR A 982 15.93 23.50 -13.18
N LEU A 983 15.56 22.81 -12.10
CA LEU A 983 16.44 22.63 -10.93
C LEU A 983 17.54 21.61 -11.25
N PRO A 984 18.83 21.99 -11.30
CA PRO A 984 19.90 21.09 -11.73
C PRO A 984 20.36 20.18 -10.59
N ILE A 985 19.48 19.28 -10.14
CA ILE A 985 19.71 18.40 -8.97
C ILE A 985 20.91 17.45 -9.13
N GLY A 986 21.24 17.05 -10.37
CA GLY A 986 22.43 16.24 -10.67
C GLY A 986 23.75 16.99 -10.51
N LYS A 987 23.73 18.33 -10.43
CA LYS A 987 24.91 19.22 -10.42
C LYS A 987 25.28 19.74 -9.02
N ARG A 988 25.12 18.89 -8.00
CA ARG A 988 25.38 19.19 -6.58
C ARG A 988 26.72 19.92 -6.33
N ARG A 989 27.82 19.48 -6.97
CA ARG A 989 29.17 20.06 -6.77
C ARG A 989 29.32 21.49 -7.29
N THR A 990 28.55 21.87 -8.30
CA THR A 990 28.65 23.16 -8.99
C THR A 990 27.51 24.13 -8.66
N ARG A 991 26.63 23.74 -7.72
CA ARG A 991 25.49 24.53 -7.24
C ARG A 991 25.71 24.96 -5.78
N ASP A 992 26.14 26.21 -5.61
CA ASP A 992 26.43 26.85 -4.32
C ASP A 992 25.20 27.46 -3.62
N THR A 993 24.06 27.56 -4.31
CA THR A 993 22.78 27.96 -3.70
C THR A 993 21.78 26.81 -3.73
N ARG A 994 21.48 26.26 -2.55
CA ARG A 994 20.57 25.12 -2.34
C ARG A 994 19.96 25.19 -0.95
N PHE A 995 18.75 24.67 -0.80
CA PHE A 995 18.09 24.65 0.50
C PHE A 995 18.91 23.85 1.53
N GLU A 996 19.43 22.67 1.14
CA GLU A 996 20.27 21.85 2.02
C GLU A 996 21.55 22.55 2.52
N LEU A 997 22.08 23.52 1.78
CA LEU A 997 23.27 24.30 2.16
C LEU A 997 22.93 25.57 2.94
N MET A 998 21.70 26.06 2.76
CA MET A 998 21.18 27.32 3.29
C MET A 998 19.78 27.06 3.88
N PRO A 999 19.67 26.28 4.96
CA PRO A 999 18.39 25.76 5.46
C PRO A 999 17.52 26.80 6.19
N LEU A 1000 17.93 28.08 6.23
CA LEU A 1000 17.12 29.15 6.81
C LEU A 1000 16.29 29.84 5.73
N VAL A 1001 15.01 30.06 6.01
CA VAL A 1001 14.12 30.85 5.15
C VAL A 1001 13.67 32.10 5.91
N SER A 1002 13.77 33.27 5.26
CA SER A 1002 13.31 34.52 5.84
C SER A 1002 11.93 34.90 5.32
N ILE A 1003 10.97 35.10 6.23
CA ILE A 1003 9.60 35.55 5.93
C ILE A 1003 9.26 36.72 6.83
N ASN A 1004 9.03 37.89 6.24
CA ASN A 1004 8.64 39.10 6.97
C ASN A 1004 9.59 39.48 8.13
N GLY A 1005 10.89 39.15 8.01
CA GLY A 1005 11.91 39.41 9.03
C GLY A 1005 12.08 38.31 10.09
N ASP A 1006 11.21 37.31 10.09
CA ASP A 1006 11.37 36.09 10.88
C ASP A 1006 12.16 35.05 10.10
N ILE A 1007 12.83 34.16 10.84
CA ILE A 1007 13.58 33.02 10.32
C ILE A 1007 12.81 31.75 10.63
N ILE A 1008 12.66 30.93 9.60
CA ILE A 1008 12.05 29.60 9.67
C ILE A 1008 13.14 28.56 9.48
N PHE A 1009 13.14 27.57 10.36
CA PHE A 1009 14.15 26.52 10.35
C PHE A 1009 13.63 25.23 10.99
N SER A 1010 14.33 24.15 10.70
CA SER A 1010 14.16 22.85 11.36
C SER A 1010 15.47 22.47 12.06
N PRO A 1011 15.44 21.93 13.29
CA PRO A 1011 16.67 21.58 14.00
C PRO A 1011 17.45 20.43 13.33
N ILE A 1012 16.76 19.45 12.74
CA ILE A 1012 17.43 18.31 12.11
C ILE A 1012 18.10 18.66 10.78
N THR A 1013 17.58 19.64 10.03
CA THR A 1013 18.23 20.08 8.78
C THR A 1013 19.61 20.70 9.06
N MET A 1014 19.75 21.33 10.22
CA MET A 1014 21.01 21.93 10.69
C MET A 1014 22.01 20.86 11.13
N ASP A 1015 21.57 19.87 11.91
CA ASP A 1015 22.39 18.72 12.28
C ASP A 1015 22.82 17.94 11.03
N ARG A 1016 21.92 17.80 10.06
CA ARG A 1016 22.22 17.17 8.78
C ARG A 1016 23.28 17.93 7.99
N LEU A 1017 23.16 19.25 7.87
CA LEU A 1017 24.17 20.08 7.20
C LEU A 1017 25.52 19.99 7.91
N LYS A 1018 25.53 20.03 9.25
CA LYS A 1018 26.74 19.85 10.06
C LYS A 1018 27.41 18.50 9.76
N LYS A 1019 26.63 17.41 9.75
CA LYS A 1019 27.11 16.06 9.40
C LYS A 1019 27.60 15.97 7.96
N ASP A 1020 26.92 16.59 6.99
CA ASP A 1020 27.34 16.60 5.59
C ASP A 1020 28.69 17.28 5.40
N TRP A 1021 28.96 18.39 6.13
CA TRP A 1021 30.28 19.03 6.13
C TRP A 1021 31.34 18.18 6.82
N LEU A 1022 31.09 17.71 8.05
CA LEU A 1022 32.07 16.93 8.81
C LEU A 1022 32.39 15.62 8.12
N ASN A 1023 31.38 14.82 7.79
CA ASN A 1023 31.57 13.53 7.13
C ASN A 1023 32.09 13.73 5.71
N GLY A 1024 31.63 14.75 4.97
CA GLY A 1024 32.14 15.08 3.64
C GLY A 1024 33.64 15.35 3.67
N ILE A 1025 34.10 16.26 4.53
CA ILE A 1025 35.52 16.58 4.67
C ILE A 1025 36.33 15.32 5.02
N MET A 1026 35.83 14.51 5.97
CA MET A 1026 36.47 13.25 6.36
C MET A 1026 36.50 12.21 5.22
N ASP A 1027 35.48 12.19 4.36
CA ASP A 1027 35.36 11.32 3.18
C ASP A 1027 36.02 11.91 1.92
N PHE A 1028 36.75 13.02 2.07
CA PHE A 1028 37.45 13.73 1.01
C PHE A 1028 36.55 14.36 -0.07
N ILE A 1029 35.36 14.83 0.33
CA ILE A 1029 34.37 15.48 -0.54
C ILE A 1029 33.82 16.74 0.11
N LEU A 1030 33.76 17.82 -0.66
CA LEU A 1030 33.05 19.02 -0.24
C LEU A 1030 31.58 18.97 -0.65
N PRO A 1031 30.64 19.48 0.17
CA PRO A 1031 29.22 19.56 -0.18
C PRO A 1031 28.94 20.30 -1.50
N TYR A 1032 29.80 21.26 -1.87
CA TYR A 1032 29.92 21.89 -3.18
C TYR A 1032 31.37 22.37 -3.39
N GLU A 1033 31.77 22.82 -4.57
CA GLU A 1033 33.17 23.15 -4.88
C GLU A 1033 33.39 24.61 -5.33
N VAL A 1034 32.32 25.33 -5.66
CA VAL A 1034 32.37 26.71 -6.14
C VAL A 1034 33.03 27.61 -5.07
N ARG A 1035 34.03 28.39 -5.49
CA ARG A 1035 34.86 29.27 -4.62
C ARG A 1035 35.75 28.58 -3.56
N MET A 1036 35.78 27.25 -3.48
CA MET A 1036 36.59 26.51 -2.48
C MET A 1036 37.86 25.87 -3.06
N ASN A 1037 38.59 26.61 -3.90
CA ASN A 1037 39.72 26.04 -4.65
C ASN A 1037 40.87 25.59 -3.73
N LYS A 1038 41.20 26.35 -2.69
CA LYS A 1038 42.33 26.03 -1.80
C LYS A 1038 41.99 24.84 -0.90
N THR A 1039 40.79 24.87 -0.32
CA THR A 1039 40.29 23.78 0.53
C THR A 1039 40.19 22.47 -0.26
N LYS A 1040 39.69 22.52 -1.50
CA LYS A 1040 39.63 21.34 -2.38
C LYS A 1040 41.02 20.77 -2.68
N GLN A 1041 42.00 21.62 -2.98
CA GLN A 1041 43.38 21.17 -3.22
C GLN A 1041 43.95 20.46 -1.99
N LEU A 1042 43.74 21.01 -0.79
CA LEU A 1042 44.17 20.40 0.46
C LEU A 1042 43.50 19.04 0.72
N ILE A 1043 42.19 18.92 0.46
CA ILE A 1043 41.46 17.65 0.60
C ILE A 1043 42.00 16.58 -0.36
N VAL A 1044 42.36 16.95 -1.60
CA VAL A 1044 43.00 16.03 -2.54
C VAL A 1044 44.38 15.58 -2.04
N GLU A 1045 45.14 16.45 -1.39
CA GLU A 1045 46.40 16.07 -0.74
C GLU A 1045 46.19 15.12 0.44
N TRP A 1046 45.14 15.34 1.24
CA TRP A 1046 44.77 14.46 2.33
C TRP A 1046 44.35 13.07 1.82
N LYS A 1047 43.55 13.00 0.75
CA LYS A 1047 43.19 11.74 0.09
C LYS A 1047 44.43 10.95 -0.35
N LYS A 1048 45.45 11.63 -0.90
CA LYS A 1048 46.72 11.00 -1.34
C LYS A 1048 47.51 10.37 -0.19
N SER A 1049 47.39 10.85 1.04
CA SER A 1049 48.03 10.17 2.19
C SER A 1049 47.35 8.82 2.44
N TYR A 1050 46.02 8.77 2.34
CA TYR A 1050 45.25 7.55 2.51
C TYR A 1050 45.38 6.56 1.35
N GLU A 1051 45.63 7.03 0.12
CA GLU A 1051 46.00 6.16 -1.01
C GLU A 1051 47.27 5.36 -0.73
N LYS A 1052 48.22 5.91 0.05
CA LYS A 1052 49.41 5.18 0.49
C LYS A 1052 49.14 4.32 1.73
N GLN A 1053 48.30 4.82 2.64
CA GLN A 1053 48.01 4.14 3.90
C GLN A 1053 47.22 2.85 3.71
N ILE A 1054 46.25 2.81 2.79
CA ILE A 1054 45.45 1.60 2.51
C ILE A 1054 46.35 0.41 2.12
N VAL A 1055 47.41 0.65 1.33
CA VAL A 1055 48.40 -0.36 0.94
C VAL A 1055 49.13 -0.92 2.16
N TYR A 1056 49.56 -0.04 3.07
CA TYR A 1056 50.24 -0.41 4.31
C TYR A 1056 49.31 -1.21 5.25
N ASP A 1057 48.06 -0.77 5.41
CA ASP A 1057 47.09 -1.41 6.29
C ASP A 1057 46.68 -2.81 5.80
N ILE A 1058 46.45 -3.00 4.49
CA ILE A 1058 46.17 -4.32 3.91
C ILE A 1058 47.37 -5.26 4.08
N ALA A 1059 48.59 -4.80 3.77
CA ALA A 1059 49.79 -5.60 4.00
C ALA A 1059 49.97 -6.00 5.47
N ASN A 1060 49.59 -5.13 6.42
CA ASN A 1060 49.58 -5.47 7.84
C ASN A 1060 48.48 -6.46 8.22
N SER A 1061 47.33 -6.45 7.54
CA SER A 1061 46.30 -7.48 7.71
C SER A 1061 46.85 -8.87 7.36
N PHE A 1062 47.56 -9.00 6.23
CA PHE A 1062 48.25 -10.25 5.88
C PHE A 1062 49.32 -10.64 6.92
N LYS A 1063 50.10 -9.68 7.45
CA LYS A 1063 51.10 -9.97 8.50
C LYS A 1063 50.45 -10.49 9.78
N LYS A 1064 49.34 -9.89 10.20
CA LYS A 1064 48.58 -10.32 11.39
C LYS A 1064 48.04 -11.74 11.22
N ASN A 1065 47.63 -12.08 10.00
CA ASN A 1065 47.16 -13.41 9.62
C ASN A 1065 48.30 -14.37 9.20
N LYS A 1066 49.56 -14.05 9.54
CA LYS A 1066 50.73 -14.96 9.43
C LYS A 1066 51.03 -15.49 8.01
N PHE A 1067 50.77 -14.71 6.96
CA PHE A 1067 51.25 -15.03 5.61
C PHE A 1067 52.79 -14.99 5.54
N ASP A 1068 53.40 -15.88 4.76
CA ASP A 1068 54.84 -16.14 4.78
C ASP A 1068 55.68 -15.02 4.15
N ILE A 1069 55.27 -14.55 2.96
CA ILE A 1069 55.99 -13.50 2.23
C ILE A 1069 55.03 -12.36 1.98
N ILE A 1070 55.39 -11.15 2.37
CA ILE A 1070 54.55 -9.96 2.18
C ILE A 1070 55.43 -8.81 1.67
N LYS A 1071 55.08 -8.25 0.52
CA LYS A 1071 55.77 -7.12 -0.12
C LYS A 1071 54.74 -6.04 -0.47
N GLN A 1072 55.15 -4.78 -0.34
CA GLN A 1072 54.36 -3.60 -0.72
C GLN A 1072 55.03 -2.92 -1.91
N ASN A 1073 54.22 -2.36 -2.82
CA ASN A 1073 54.68 -1.67 -4.06
C ASN A 1073 55.78 -2.48 -4.76
N PHE A 1074 55.52 -3.78 -4.93
CA PHE A 1074 56.50 -4.76 -5.34
C PHE A 1074 56.60 -4.81 -6.86
N GLU A 1075 57.77 -4.49 -7.41
CA GLU A 1075 58.01 -4.64 -8.85
C GLU A 1075 58.76 -5.94 -9.13
N LEU A 1076 58.18 -6.82 -9.95
CA LEU A 1076 58.83 -8.08 -10.34
C LEU A 1076 60.15 -7.84 -11.08
N MET A 1077 60.30 -6.75 -11.84
CA MET A 1077 61.56 -6.43 -12.51
C MET A 1077 62.72 -6.22 -11.51
N LYS A 1078 62.43 -5.72 -10.30
CA LYS A 1078 63.42 -5.58 -9.23
C LYS A 1078 63.82 -6.92 -8.63
N LEU A 1079 62.96 -7.94 -8.72
CA LEU A 1079 63.28 -9.32 -8.37
C LEU A 1079 64.19 -9.95 -9.44
N ASN A 1080 63.81 -9.81 -10.71
CA ASN A 1080 64.60 -10.27 -11.85
C ASN A 1080 64.33 -9.44 -13.10
N LYS A 1081 65.40 -9.02 -13.79
CA LYS A 1081 65.34 -8.23 -15.03
C LYS A 1081 64.65 -8.95 -16.20
N SER A 1082 64.39 -10.26 -16.10
CA SER A 1082 63.61 -11.00 -17.09
C SER A 1082 62.12 -10.61 -17.10
N HIS A 1083 61.61 -10.00 -16.03
CA HIS A 1083 60.20 -9.60 -15.96
C HIS A 1083 59.95 -8.24 -16.63
N PRO A 1084 58.82 -8.06 -17.34
CA PRO A 1084 58.55 -6.84 -18.11
C PRO A 1084 58.38 -5.57 -17.25
N GLN A 1085 58.98 -4.46 -17.71
CA GLN A 1085 58.82 -3.15 -17.05
C GLN A 1085 57.38 -2.61 -17.07
N TRP A 1086 56.64 -2.90 -18.14
CA TRP A 1086 55.30 -2.34 -18.36
C TRP A 1086 54.25 -2.86 -17.37
N LEU A 1087 54.55 -3.91 -16.60
CA LEU A 1087 53.67 -4.42 -15.54
C LEU A 1087 53.50 -3.41 -14.39
N GLY A 1088 54.54 -2.63 -14.10
CA GLY A 1088 54.59 -1.77 -12.92
C GLY A 1088 54.69 -2.55 -11.61
N ASP A 1089 54.28 -1.91 -10.53
CA ASP A 1089 54.25 -2.45 -9.18
C ASP A 1089 52.92 -3.15 -8.85
N TYR A 1090 53.00 -4.11 -7.92
CA TYR A 1090 51.88 -4.69 -7.21
C TYR A 1090 51.75 -3.99 -5.85
N ASP A 1091 50.62 -3.32 -5.58
CA ASP A 1091 50.44 -2.55 -4.35
C ASP A 1091 50.67 -3.43 -3.12
N VAL A 1092 49.99 -4.58 -3.03
CA VAL A 1092 50.28 -5.63 -2.04
C VAL A 1092 50.43 -6.99 -2.73
N PHE A 1093 51.54 -7.66 -2.42
CA PHE A 1093 51.85 -9.02 -2.85
C PHE A 1093 52.08 -9.88 -1.61
N ALA A 1094 51.26 -10.91 -1.40
CA ALA A 1094 51.38 -11.83 -0.29
C ALA A 1094 51.41 -13.29 -0.76
N VAL A 1095 52.19 -14.13 -0.08
CA VAL A 1095 52.29 -15.58 -0.37
C VAL A 1095 51.94 -16.35 0.88
N ASP A 1096 51.04 -17.30 0.73
CA ASP A 1096 50.77 -18.36 1.70
C ASP A 1096 51.34 -19.66 1.13
N ILE A 1097 52.43 -20.13 1.75
CA ILE A 1097 53.15 -21.34 1.35
C ILE A 1097 52.33 -22.57 1.69
N ASN A 1098 51.59 -22.57 2.81
CA ASN A 1098 50.82 -23.72 3.27
C ASN A 1098 49.66 -24.01 2.31
N ASN A 1099 48.93 -22.98 1.91
CA ASN A 1099 47.80 -23.09 0.98
C ASN A 1099 48.20 -22.96 -0.50
N LYS A 1100 49.51 -22.85 -0.80
CA LYS A 1100 50.05 -22.60 -2.14
C LYS A 1100 49.30 -21.50 -2.89
N SER A 1101 49.16 -20.33 -2.27
CA SER A 1101 48.44 -19.20 -2.87
C SER A 1101 49.25 -17.91 -2.91
N ILE A 1102 49.07 -17.14 -3.98
CA ILE A 1102 49.65 -15.83 -4.19
C ILE A 1102 48.53 -14.81 -4.25
N TRP A 1103 48.47 -13.96 -3.25
CA TRP A 1103 47.49 -12.89 -3.15
C TRP A 1103 48.08 -11.61 -3.75
N ILE A 1104 47.39 -11.06 -4.75
CA ILE A 1104 47.71 -9.75 -5.31
C ILE A 1104 46.53 -8.82 -5.11
N VAL A 1105 46.79 -7.70 -4.44
CA VAL A 1105 45.78 -6.69 -4.15
C VAL A 1105 46.16 -5.38 -4.82
N GLU A 1106 45.27 -4.86 -5.66
CA GLU A 1106 45.32 -3.49 -6.17
C GLU A 1106 44.47 -2.60 -5.27
N CYS A 1107 45.04 -1.56 -4.69
CA CYS A 1107 44.36 -0.67 -3.78
C CYS A 1107 44.00 0.66 -4.46
N LYS A 1108 42.76 1.10 -4.32
CA LYS A 1108 42.32 2.41 -4.82
C LYS A 1108 41.46 3.12 -3.77
N VAL A 1109 41.65 4.43 -3.66
CA VAL A 1109 40.78 5.29 -2.85
C VAL A 1109 40.01 6.19 -3.80
N ILE A 1110 38.69 6.07 -3.80
CA ILE A 1110 37.78 6.83 -4.64
C ILE A 1110 36.87 7.70 -3.77
N GLU A 1111 36.49 8.86 -4.29
CA GLU A 1111 35.53 9.73 -3.61
C GLU A 1111 34.18 9.01 -3.48
N LYS A 1112 33.46 9.16 -2.36
CA LYS A 1112 32.00 8.94 -2.34
C LYS A 1112 31.28 9.73 -3.45
N VAL A 1113 30.05 9.36 -3.76
CA VAL A 1113 29.26 9.98 -4.82
C VAL A 1113 27.92 10.40 -4.23
N ALA A 1114 27.43 11.58 -4.61
CA ALA A 1114 26.20 12.15 -4.07
C ALA A 1114 25.03 12.08 -5.05
N THR A 1115 25.30 11.94 -6.35
CA THR A 1115 24.30 11.88 -7.42
C THR A 1115 24.63 10.76 -8.41
N PHE A 1116 23.63 10.31 -9.19
CA PHE A 1116 23.86 9.39 -10.30
C PHE A 1116 24.86 9.95 -11.30
N TYR A 1117 24.75 11.24 -11.64
CA TYR A 1117 25.71 11.91 -12.51
C TYR A 1117 27.15 11.77 -12.01
N ASP A 1118 27.40 12.01 -10.71
CA ASP A 1118 28.73 11.86 -10.11
C ASP A 1118 29.21 10.40 -10.14
N MET A 1119 28.31 9.44 -9.87
CA MET A 1119 28.60 8.01 -9.92
C MET A 1119 29.05 7.57 -11.32
N TYR A 1120 28.23 7.84 -12.34
CA TYR A 1120 28.52 7.43 -13.71
C TYR A 1120 29.77 8.12 -14.25
N ARG A 1121 29.97 9.41 -13.97
CA ARG A 1121 31.19 10.14 -14.35
C ARG A 1121 32.44 9.57 -13.70
N GLN A 1122 32.40 9.27 -12.40
CA GLN A 1122 33.54 8.68 -11.67
C GLN A 1122 33.88 7.30 -12.24
N GLN A 1123 32.87 6.46 -12.49
CA GLN A 1123 33.07 5.13 -13.04
C GLN A 1123 33.55 5.15 -14.50
N ASN A 1124 33.05 6.08 -15.33
CA ASN A 1124 33.53 6.25 -16.71
C ASN A 1124 35.03 6.56 -16.74
N ARG A 1125 35.46 7.49 -15.87
CA ARG A 1125 36.88 7.82 -15.71
C ARG A 1125 37.69 6.61 -15.29
N PHE A 1126 37.19 5.84 -14.32
CA PHE A 1126 37.89 4.68 -13.77
C PHE A 1126 38.03 3.53 -14.77
N PHE A 1127 36.92 3.10 -15.39
CA PHE A 1127 36.85 1.90 -16.23
C PHE A 1127 37.18 2.16 -17.71
N ASN A 1128 36.83 3.34 -18.25
CA ASN A 1128 36.93 3.62 -19.69
C ASN A 1128 38.08 4.57 -20.02
N GLU A 1129 38.23 5.69 -19.31
CA GLU A 1129 39.29 6.67 -19.60
C GLU A 1129 40.66 6.21 -19.07
N HIS A 1130 40.73 5.81 -17.80
CA HIS A 1130 41.98 5.38 -17.15
C HIS A 1130 42.26 3.88 -17.28
N LYS A 1131 41.22 3.07 -17.53
CA LYS A 1131 41.30 1.62 -17.75
C LYS A 1131 42.02 0.90 -16.60
N GLU A 1132 41.69 1.27 -15.37
CA GLU A 1132 42.35 0.73 -14.17
C GLU A 1132 42.14 -0.78 -14.02
N ASP A 1133 40.98 -1.28 -14.45
CA ASP A 1133 40.66 -2.70 -14.50
C ASP A 1133 41.52 -3.47 -15.51
N GLU A 1134 41.70 -2.93 -16.72
CA GLU A 1134 42.53 -3.56 -17.76
C GLU A 1134 44.03 -3.55 -17.39
N LYS A 1135 44.48 -2.54 -16.64
CA LYS A 1135 45.85 -2.51 -16.08
C LYS A 1135 46.04 -3.63 -15.08
N PHE A 1136 45.11 -3.80 -14.14
CA PHE A 1136 45.21 -4.86 -13.13
C PHE A 1136 45.05 -6.25 -13.74
N GLN A 1137 44.11 -6.45 -14.67
CA GLN A 1137 43.92 -7.72 -15.39
C GLN A 1137 45.22 -8.22 -16.04
N ARG A 1138 45.96 -7.33 -16.72
CA ARG A 1138 47.24 -7.69 -17.34
C ARG A 1138 48.29 -8.19 -16.33
N ARG A 1139 48.29 -7.65 -15.10
CA ARG A 1139 49.17 -8.12 -14.02
C ARG A 1139 48.74 -9.51 -13.53
N ILE A 1140 47.43 -9.73 -13.39
CA ILE A 1140 46.85 -11.03 -13.00
C ILE A 1140 47.23 -12.11 -14.01
N ASP A 1141 47.00 -11.86 -15.30
CA ASP A 1141 47.22 -12.83 -16.37
C ASP A 1141 48.71 -13.20 -16.47
N TYR A 1142 49.58 -12.18 -16.45
CA TYR A 1142 51.02 -12.42 -16.46
C TYR A 1142 51.48 -13.25 -15.25
N LEU A 1143 51.00 -12.93 -14.04
CA LEU A 1143 51.41 -13.66 -12.84
C LEU A 1143 50.88 -15.10 -12.84
N ARG A 1144 49.69 -15.36 -13.38
CA ARG A 1144 49.16 -16.73 -13.53
C ARG A 1144 50.03 -17.60 -14.42
N GLU A 1145 50.58 -17.05 -15.49
CA GLU A 1145 51.48 -17.77 -16.39
C GLU A 1145 52.90 -17.97 -15.81
N ASN A 1146 53.32 -17.09 -14.88
CA ASN A 1146 54.70 -17.05 -14.37
C ASN A 1146 54.81 -17.31 -12.85
N ALA A 1147 53.75 -17.82 -12.20
CA ALA A 1147 53.66 -17.96 -10.75
C ALA A 1147 54.81 -18.81 -10.18
N ASP A 1148 55.05 -19.99 -10.75
CA ASP A 1148 56.08 -20.92 -10.28
C ASP A 1148 57.48 -20.31 -10.41
N GLN A 1149 57.74 -19.56 -11.49
CA GLN A 1149 59.00 -18.84 -11.69
C GLN A 1149 59.19 -17.75 -10.64
N VAL A 1150 58.14 -16.99 -10.33
CA VAL A 1150 58.20 -15.90 -9.33
C VAL A 1150 58.43 -16.46 -7.93
N ILE A 1151 57.75 -17.55 -7.55
CA ILE A 1151 57.91 -18.21 -6.25
C ILE A 1151 59.32 -18.81 -6.10
N GLN A 1152 59.85 -19.44 -7.16
CA GLN A 1152 61.22 -19.92 -7.17
C GLN A 1152 62.22 -18.77 -6.94
N GLN A 1153 62.02 -17.63 -7.62
CA GLN A 1153 62.88 -16.45 -7.47
C GLN A 1153 62.76 -15.76 -6.11
N LEU A 1154 61.63 -15.92 -5.42
CA LEU A 1154 61.44 -15.47 -4.04
C LEU A 1154 62.13 -16.37 -2.99
N GLY A 1155 62.69 -17.51 -3.42
CA GLY A 1155 63.50 -18.39 -2.58
C GLY A 1155 62.73 -19.54 -1.92
N CYS A 1156 61.51 -19.83 -2.36
CA CYS A 1156 60.71 -20.96 -1.85
C CYS A 1156 61.22 -22.30 -2.42
N THR A 1157 61.34 -23.31 -1.56
CA THR A 1157 61.82 -24.65 -1.95
C THR A 1157 60.74 -25.50 -2.65
N ASP A 1158 59.49 -25.37 -2.24
CA ASP A 1158 58.31 -25.87 -2.96
C ASP A 1158 57.71 -24.70 -3.73
N TYR A 1159 57.82 -24.73 -5.06
CA TYR A 1159 57.50 -23.59 -5.93
C TYR A 1159 56.52 -23.93 -7.06
N ILE A 1160 55.98 -25.15 -7.10
CA ILE A 1160 55.07 -25.59 -8.18
C ILE A 1160 53.62 -25.61 -7.68
N GLY A 1161 52.72 -25.07 -8.50
CA GLY A 1161 51.27 -25.21 -8.33
C GLY A 1161 50.63 -24.12 -7.47
N TYR A 1162 51.22 -22.92 -7.44
CA TYR A 1162 50.67 -21.79 -6.70
C TYR A 1162 49.48 -21.15 -7.44
N LYS A 1163 48.36 -20.93 -6.73
CA LYS A 1163 47.18 -20.28 -7.28
C LYS A 1163 47.21 -18.76 -7.03
N VAL A 1164 47.01 -17.98 -8.08
CA VAL A 1164 46.87 -16.51 -7.98
C VAL A 1164 45.45 -16.14 -7.55
N ILE A 1165 45.34 -15.39 -6.44
CA ILE A 1165 44.11 -14.89 -5.84
C ILE A 1165 44.11 -13.35 -5.94
N PRO A 1166 43.43 -12.77 -6.95
CA PRO A 1166 43.43 -11.34 -7.17
C PRO A 1166 42.23 -10.65 -6.49
N TYR A 1167 42.47 -9.49 -5.89
CA TYR A 1167 41.43 -8.58 -5.40
C TYR A 1167 41.74 -7.14 -5.76
N MET A 1168 40.71 -6.38 -6.13
CA MET A 1168 40.81 -4.92 -6.18
C MET A 1168 40.12 -4.36 -4.93
N CYS A 1169 40.89 -3.74 -4.05
CA CYS A 1169 40.45 -3.20 -2.77
C CYS A 1169 40.14 -1.70 -2.88
N MET A 1170 38.94 -1.33 -2.46
CA MET A 1170 38.42 0.04 -2.50
C MET A 1170 38.13 0.55 -1.08
N ASN A 1171 38.06 1.86 -0.89
CA ASN A 1171 37.56 2.44 0.38
C ASN A 1171 36.05 2.29 0.59
N LYS A 1172 35.28 1.93 -0.44
CA LYS A 1172 33.82 1.72 -0.40
C LYS A 1172 33.42 0.58 -1.34
N VAL A 1173 32.22 0.03 -1.16
CA VAL A 1173 31.65 -0.95 -2.10
C VAL A 1173 31.46 -0.29 -3.48
N LEU A 1174 31.93 -0.98 -4.53
CA LEU A 1174 31.83 -0.54 -5.92
C LEU A 1174 31.53 -1.75 -6.82
N VAL A 1175 30.53 -1.61 -7.69
CA VAL A 1175 30.24 -2.54 -8.78
C VAL A 1175 30.31 -1.78 -10.10
N SER A 1176 30.90 -2.40 -11.13
CA SER A 1176 31.03 -1.77 -12.44
C SER A 1176 29.67 -1.72 -13.14
N ARG A 1177 29.28 -0.51 -13.57
CA ARG A 1177 28.06 -0.23 -14.36
C ARG A 1177 28.30 -0.17 -15.88
N TYR A 1178 29.54 -0.34 -16.32
CA TYR A 1178 29.90 -0.20 -17.75
C TYR A 1178 30.32 -1.52 -18.40
N LYS A 1179 30.92 -2.43 -17.63
CA LYS A 1179 31.41 -3.71 -18.16
C LYS A 1179 31.58 -4.73 -17.04
N LYS A 1180 31.43 -6.00 -17.40
CA LYS A 1180 31.71 -7.12 -16.50
C LYS A 1180 33.22 -7.22 -16.23
N VAL A 1181 33.61 -7.19 -14.97
CA VAL A 1181 35.00 -7.32 -14.52
C VAL A 1181 35.26 -8.78 -14.12
N THR A 1182 36.43 -9.34 -14.46
CA THR A 1182 36.71 -10.79 -14.27
C THR A 1182 37.34 -11.14 -12.92
N PHE A 1183 37.54 -10.15 -12.05
CA PHE A 1183 38.07 -10.30 -10.70
C PHE A 1183 37.17 -9.57 -9.68
N PRO A 1184 37.19 -9.97 -8.40
CA PRO A 1184 36.39 -9.32 -7.37
C PRO A 1184 36.89 -7.90 -7.04
N ILE A 1185 35.97 -6.94 -7.04
CA ILE A 1185 36.16 -5.61 -6.46
C ILE A 1185 35.50 -5.63 -5.09
N VAL A 1186 36.27 -5.39 -4.04
CA VAL A 1186 35.85 -5.49 -2.64
C VAL A 1186 36.16 -4.21 -1.90
N SER A 1187 35.39 -3.91 -0.86
CA SER A 1187 35.72 -2.81 0.05
C SER A 1187 36.85 -3.21 1.00
N TYR A 1188 37.50 -2.22 1.62
CA TYR A 1188 38.55 -2.45 2.59
C TYR A 1188 38.10 -3.33 3.78
N PRO A 1189 36.94 -3.06 4.43
CA PRO A 1189 36.45 -3.92 5.51
C PRO A 1189 36.19 -5.36 5.05
N GLU A 1190 35.60 -5.52 3.87
CA GLU A 1190 35.29 -6.81 3.28
C GLU A 1190 36.56 -7.62 2.99
N LEU A 1191 37.61 -6.99 2.44
CA LEU A 1191 38.88 -7.68 2.20
C LEU A 1191 39.56 -8.07 3.51
N VAL A 1192 39.51 -7.23 4.55
CA VAL A 1192 40.06 -7.56 5.87
C VAL A 1192 39.38 -8.79 6.47
N GLU A 1193 38.06 -8.90 6.31
CA GLU A 1193 37.30 -10.09 6.73
C GLU A 1193 37.71 -11.33 5.92
N ILE A 1194 37.79 -11.22 4.59
CA ILE A 1194 38.22 -12.31 3.70
C ILE A 1194 39.61 -12.83 4.08
N ILE A 1195 40.58 -11.93 4.30
CA ILE A 1195 41.95 -12.30 4.71
C ILE A 1195 41.93 -13.04 6.07
N SER A 1196 41.07 -12.60 6.99
CA SER A 1196 40.94 -13.21 8.32
C SER A 1196 40.28 -14.59 8.27
N GLY A 1197 39.31 -14.78 7.36
CA GLY A 1197 38.64 -16.06 7.13
C GLY A 1197 39.55 -17.12 6.50
N ALA A 1198 40.44 -16.72 5.58
CA ALA A 1198 41.35 -17.61 4.86
C ALA A 1198 42.37 -18.37 5.74
N THR A 1199 42.47 -18.06 7.04
CA THR A 1199 43.36 -18.76 8.00
C THR A 1199 42.62 -19.66 8.98
N ARG A 1200 41.28 -19.71 8.90
CA ARG A 1200 40.43 -20.58 9.76
C ARG A 1200 40.09 -21.92 9.11
N GLU A 1201 40.43 -22.10 7.84
CA GLU A 1201 40.49 -23.39 7.14
C GLU A 1201 41.95 -23.88 7.11
#